data_AF-A0AA89WHQ2-F1
#
_entry.id   AF-A0AA89WHQ2-F1
#
_cell.length_a   1.000
_cell.length_b   1.000
_cell.length_c   1.000
_cell.angle_alpha   90.00
_cell.angle_beta   90.00
_cell.angle_gamma   90.00
#
_symmetry.space_group_name_H-M   'P 1'
#
loop_
_entity.id
_entity.type
_entity.pdbx_description
1 polymer ?
#
loop_
_entity_poly.entity_id
_entity_poly.type
_entity_poly.pdbx_seq_one_letter_code
_entity_poly.pdbx_strand_id
1 'polypeptide(L)'
;MPAIPPRADDGLHTKQIRASLPAWIAHSTLTDIQRLKPAVFPGHSPSGPLPQWLISASGELQRALSASQASSRTSRERLARTLATLKGVSEFAEPLLVEALKKRLRQTLDVNKNALFYLRYRMATEQHTLLQAALLNFEGNEDFSQTSLGETSALAPIDALVTEYGAFDRAAGGWSATYRYTEKLSLSPQDFSQLCRTLDLGRQYQDHLKQVFEAPDRAATVRAQMIAAQKDLLAVRVHAARMKNEITQPFYRALLAVLSGTPYATLEGKPLAYSRLSIFGMPLGEIVLIGPGFKPQGRTVFDWVFPLPGAIDWLTPKVPVGRFVVWIPGAPLYPLKEYDSIAQFNQDLAINLRAPSYQKLFASLLPQNKAAEFLQRLNAKLYTHKWNNQGLREQVYDENIDLNLRDTPVIGEPFGALYDLHVQRLKDNALTVAVPTAEADRQAARERLDYWLSIGMNVLNVAAFVVPGVGELMMAVTAVQLGMEVYHGIESWQQGDMDGALGHLESVALNVAFMASLGVAGVMAGKAPVIQVSKWVDGMVPVKLPNGEARLWKPDLTPYRSEVVLPPACGLTHKASMRLVARFTYAWARTCLKRALIRARANGGSNTPPIPMPTNPSLSTTMPGHGATPMKTRCCGIARRCCAAWVTRPRGFPMRP
;
A
#
# COMPACT_ATOMS: atom_id res chain seq x y z
N MET A 1 -6.36 43.43 17.18
CA MET A 1 -6.09 42.14 16.49
C MET A 1 -6.57 42.29 15.05
N PRO A 2 -5.70 42.21 14.03
CA PRO A 2 -6.19 42.14 12.66
C PRO A 2 -6.91 40.80 12.49
N ALA A 3 -8.11 40.85 11.92
CA ALA A 3 -8.93 39.68 11.66
C ALA A 3 -8.15 38.69 10.79
N ILE A 4 -8.09 37.43 11.24
CA ILE A 4 -7.57 36.31 10.46
C ILE A 4 -8.38 36.28 9.16
N PRO A 5 -7.76 36.38 7.97
CA PRO A 5 -8.49 36.26 6.72
C PRO A 5 -9.18 34.88 6.65
N PRO A 6 -10.38 34.78 6.08
CA PRO A 6 -11.08 33.51 5.95
C PRO A 6 -10.20 32.48 5.25
N ARG A 7 -10.12 31.26 5.80
CA ARG A 7 -9.38 30.13 5.21
C ARG A 7 -9.85 29.91 3.78
N ALA A 8 -8.93 29.90 2.83
CA ALA A 8 -9.20 29.55 1.44
C ALA A 8 -9.81 28.12 1.35
N ASP A 9 -11.00 28.07 0.75
CA ASP A 9 -11.57 26.99 -0.07
C ASP A 9 -11.76 25.59 0.55
N ASP A 10 -12.82 25.44 1.36
CA ASP A 10 -13.49 24.13 1.56
C ASP A 10 -14.20 23.75 0.25
N GLY A 11 -13.53 23.02 -0.66
CA GLY A 11 -14.19 22.41 -1.83
C GLY A 11 -15.48 21.64 -1.47
N LEU A 12 -16.43 21.54 -2.41
CA LEU A 12 -17.82 21.11 -2.12
C LEU A 12 -17.90 19.79 -1.35
N HIS A 13 -16.99 18.86 -1.64
CA HIS A 13 -16.96 17.52 -1.06
C HIS A 13 -15.86 17.29 -0.02
N THR A 14 -15.04 18.29 0.29
CA THR A 14 -13.87 18.15 1.19
C THR A 14 -14.22 17.53 2.54
N LYS A 15 -15.36 17.90 3.13
CA LYS A 15 -15.84 17.34 4.41
C LYS A 15 -16.19 15.85 4.29
N GLN A 16 -16.84 15.45 3.19
CA GLN A 16 -17.19 14.05 2.95
C GLN A 16 -15.95 13.20 2.66
N ILE A 17 -15.02 13.71 1.84
CA ILE A 17 -13.75 13.05 1.56
C ILE A 17 -13.00 12.83 2.87
N ARG A 18 -12.83 13.88 3.68
CA ARG A 18 -12.18 13.80 5.00
C ARG A 18 -12.84 12.75 5.92
N ALA A 19 -14.17 12.70 5.96
CA ALA A 19 -14.90 11.74 6.79
C ALA A 19 -14.79 10.28 6.30
N SER A 20 -14.39 10.08 5.04
CA SER A 20 -14.24 8.75 4.43
C SER A 20 -12.79 8.25 4.50
N LEU A 21 -11.83 9.09 4.88
CA LEU A 21 -10.42 8.70 4.97
C LEU A 21 -10.19 7.81 6.21
N PRO A 22 -9.37 6.76 6.08
CA PRO A 22 -9.07 5.86 7.19
C PRO A 22 -8.14 6.53 8.20
N ALA A 23 -8.22 6.09 9.46
CA ALA A 23 -7.52 6.70 10.59
C ALA A 23 -5.99 6.78 10.40
N TRP A 24 -5.40 5.79 9.71
CA TRP A 24 -3.95 5.74 9.48
C TRP A 24 -3.42 6.92 8.66
N ILE A 25 -4.25 7.60 7.84
CA ILE A 25 -3.86 8.80 7.08
C ILE A 25 -3.38 9.92 8.03
N ALA A 26 -3.97 10.04 9.21
CA ALA A 26 -3.55 11.02 10.21
C ALA A 26 -2.14 10.74 10.75
N HIS A 27 -1.64 9.51 10.60
CA HIS A 27 -0.34 9.07 11.11
C HIS A 27 0.72 8.94 10.00
N SER A 28 0.34 9.02 8.73
CA SER A 28 1.25 8.97 7.59
C SER A 28 2.13 10.21 7.51
N THR A 29 3.37 10.05 7.01
CA THR A 29 4.18 11.20 6.65
C THR A 29 3.64 11.86 5.37
N LEU A 30 3.87 13.16 5.20
CA LEU A 30 3.48 13.87 3.97
C LEU A 30 4.10 13.24 2.72
N THR A 31 5.33 12.74 2.83
CA THR A 31 6.02 12.06 1.73
C THR A 31 5.30 10.77 1.33
N ASP A 32 4.73 10.02 2.27
CA ASP A 32 4.05 8.76 1.96
C ASP A 32 2.74 9.02 1.22
N ILE A 33 1.99 10.04 1.63
CA ILE A 33 0.78 10.45 0.93
C ILE A 33 1.10 10.91 -0.49
N GLN A 34 2.20 11.66 -0.67
CA GLN A 34 2.68 12.10 -1.99
C GLN A 34 3.08 10.97 -2.94
N ARG A 35 3.32 9.75 -2.42
CA ARG A 35 3.67 8.58 -3.24
C ARG A 35 2.45 7.80 -3.74
N LEU A 36 1.27 8.02 -3.15
CA LEU A 36 0.05 7.30 -3.51
C LEU A 36 -0.35 7.53 -4.98
N LYS A 37 -0.44 8.79 -5.41
CA LYS A 37 -0.86 9.13 -6.77
C LYS A 37 0.15 8.62 -7.84
N PRO A 38 1.47 8.85 -7.72
CA PRO A 38 2.44 8.29 -8.66
C PRO A 38 2.43 6.76 -8.74
N ALA A 39 2.09 6.06 -7.66
CA ALA A 39 1.99 4.61 -7.65
C ALA A 39 0.80 4.09 -8.49
N VAL A 40 -0.31 4.84 -8.56
CA VAL A 40 -1.47 4.49 -9.40
C VAL A 40 -1.15 4.68 -10.89
N PHE A 41 -0.35 5.68 -11.24
CA PHE A 41 -0.01 6.03 -12.62
C PHE A 41 1.47 5.76 -12.94
N PRO A 42 1.92 4.50 -12.98
CA PRO A 42 3.29 4.18 -13.33
C PRO A 42 3.59 4.60 -14.77
N GLY A 43 4.77 5.19 -14.97
CA GLY A 43 5.20 5.69 -16.28
C GLY A 43 4.49 6.98 -16.71
N HIS A 44 3.91 7.74 -15.79
CA HIS A 44 3.40 9.08 -16.05
C HIS A 44 4.27 10.15 -15.39
N SER A 45 4.36 11.31 -16.04
CA SER A 45 4.88 12.52 -15.39
C SER A 45 3.71 13.16 -14.64
N PRO A 46 3.86 13.47 -13.34
CA PRO A 46 2.81 14.19 -12.62
C PRO A 46 2.63 15.57 -13.23
N SER A 47 1.40 15.89 -13.63
CA SER A 47 0.90 17.24 -13.92
C SER A 47 1.83 18.11 -14.78
N GLY A 48 1.88 17.87 -16.09
CA GLY A 48 2.63 18.68 -17.05
C GLY A 48 2.36 18.27 -18.50
N PRO A 49 2.91 18.99 -19.49
CA PRO A 49 2.88 18.56 -20.89
C PRO A 49 3.47 17.14 -21.03
N LEU A 50 2.96 16.38 -22.00
CA LEU A 50 3.43 15.01 -22.23
C LEU A 50 4.96 15.01 -22.40
N PRO A 51 5.68 14.09 -21.74
CA PRO A 51 7.13 14.12 -21.75
C PRO A 51 7.66 13.77 -23.14
N GLN A 52 8.81 14.37 -23.50
CA GLN A 52 9.37 14.26 -24.85
C GLN A 52 9.60 12.81 -25.30
N TRP A 53 10.02 11.92 -24.38
CA TRP A 53 10.23 10.50 -24.67
C TRP A 53 8.94 9.76 -25.09
N LEU A 54 7.77 10.24 -24.66
CA LEU A 54 6.49 9.64 -25.04
C LEU A 54 6.05 10.18 -26.41
N ILE A 55 6.26 11.48 -26.64
CA ILE A 55 5.93 12.13 -27.92
C ILE A 55 6.78 11.55 -29.05
N SER A 56 8.08 11.33 -28.81
CA SER A 56 9.02 10.81 -29.81
C SER A 56 8.96 9.28 -30.00
N ALA A 57 8.23 8.56 -29.15
CA ALA A 57 8.11 7.11 -29.25
C ALA A 57 7.26 6.68 -30.47
N SER A 58 7.59 5.50 -31.03
CA SER A 58 6.77 4.90 -32.10
C SER A 58 5.32 4.66 -31.64
N GLY A 59 4.37 4.75 -32.58
CA GLY A 59 2.95 4.48 -32.29
C GLY A 59 2.65 3.06 -31.80
N GLU A 60 3.51 2.08 -32.10
CA GLU A 60 3.43 0.73 -31.54
C GLU A 60 3.77 0.71 -30.04
N LEU A 61 4.90 1.31 -29.66
CA LEU A 61 5.29 1.41 -28.26
C LEU A 61 4.26 2.21 -27.45
N GLN A 62 3.72 3.30 -27.99
CA GLN A 62 2.68 4.10 -27.32
C GLN A 62 1.42 3.26 -27.03
N ARG A 63 0.95 2.48 -28.01
CA ARG A 63 -0.18 1.56 -27.82
C ARG A 63 0.11 0.47 -26.80
N ALA A 64 1.32 -0.10 -26.85
CA ALA A 64 1.74 -1.13 -25.90
C ALA A 64 1.81 -0.59 -24.45
N LEU A 65 2.36 0.62 -24.26
CA LEU A 65 2.37 1.29 -22.97
C LEU A 65 0.95 1.53 -22.45
N SER A 66 0.06 2.10 -23.27
CA SER A 66 -1.33 2.36 -22.89
C SER A 66 -2.07 1.06 -22.51
N ALA A 67 -1.91 0.00 -23.30
CA ALA A 67 -2.49 -1.31 -23.00
C ALA A 67 -1.94 -1.89 -21.69
N SER A 68 -0.63 -1.84 -21.46
CA SER A 68 -0.01 -2.31 -20.21
C SER A 68 -0.47 -1.52 -18.98
N GLN A 69 -0.69 -0.21 -19.12
CA GLN A 69 -1.25 0.63 -18.06
C GLN A 69 -2.68 0.24 -17.74
N ALA A 70 -3.51 -0.05 -18.74
CA ALA A 70 -4.87 -0.54 -18.54
C ALA A 70 -4.92 -1.91 -17.84
N SER A 71 -4.09 -2.87 -18.27
CA SER A 71 -3.96 -4.18 -17.61
C SER A 71 -3.53 -4.02 -16.16
N SER A 72 -2.50 -3.21 -15.91
CA SER A 72 -1.97 -2.99 -14.57
C SER A 72 -2.96 -2.28 -13.64
N ARG A 73 -3.79 -1.37 -14.14
CA ARG A 73 -4.93 -0.83 -13.36
C ARG A 73 -5.92 -1.92 -12.99
N THR A 74 -6.34 -2.71 -13.98
CA THR A 74 -7.35 -3.78 -13.79
C THR A 74 -6.89 -4.82 -12.77
N SER A 75 -5.62 -5.26 -12.83
CA SER A 75 -5.09 -6.24 -11.88
C SER A 75 -4.91 -5.66 -10.48
N ARG A 76 -4.51 -4.39 -10.36
CA ARG A 76 -4.42 -3.68 -9.07
C ARG A 76 -5.78 -3.44 -8.44
N GLU A 77 -6.81 -3.08 -9.21
CA GLU A 77 -8.19 -2.96 -8.72
C GLU A 77 -8.75 -4.29 -8.24
N ARG A 78 -8.50 -5.37 -8.99
CA ARG A 78 -8.89 -6.72 -8.57
C ARG A 78 -8.21 -7.10 -7.25
N LEU A 79 -6.91 -6.85 -7.15
CA LEU A 79 -6.14 -7.13 -5.94
C LEU A 79 -6.62 -6.28 -4.75
N ALA A 80 -6.91 -5.00 -4.97
CA ALA A 80 -7.45 -4.09 -3.96
C ALA A 80 -8.77 -4.57 -3.36
N ARG A 81 -9.66 -5.14 -4.17
CA ARG A 81 -10.91 -5.75 -3.69
C ARG A 81 -10.65 -7.01 -2.86
N THR A 82 -9.74 -7.88 -3.31
CA THR A 82 -9.39 -9.11 -2.59
C THR A 82 -8.73 -8.79 -1.25
N LEU A 83 -7.91 -7.74 -1.20
CA LEU A 83 -7.24 -7.26 0.00
C LEU A 83 -8.05 -6.22 0.79
N ALA A 84 -9.34 -6.04 0.51
CA ALA A 84 -10.17 -5.06 1.23
C ALA A 84 -10.28 -5.35 2.74
N THR A 85 -10.02 -6.59 3.17
CA THR A 85 -9.98 -6.96 4.59
C THR A 85 -8.63 -6.68 5.26
N LEU A 86 -7.58 -6.37 4.49
CA LEU A 86 -6.25 -6.09 5.03
C LEU A 86 -6.22 -4.70 5.66
N LYS A 87 -6.38 -4.65 6.97
CA LYS A 87 -6.23 -3.43 7.77
C LYS A 87 -4.76 -3.10 8.03
N GLY A 88 -4.43 -1.82 8.07
CA GLY A 88 -3.17 -1.35 8.63
C GLY A 88 -3.12 -1.50 10.16
N VAL A 89 -1.92 -1.43 10.74
CA VAL A 89 -1.70 -1.67 12.18
C VAL A 89 -2.59 -0.79 13.07
N SER A 90 -2.60 0.52 12.84
CA SER A 90 -3.38 1.46 13.67
C SER A 90 -4.88 1.22 13.53
N GLU A 91 -5.36 1.01 12.30
CA GLU A 91 -6.79 0.73 12.01
C GLU A 91 -7.26 -0.59 12.64
N PHE A 92 -6.36 -1.58 12.75
CA PHE A 92 -6.62 -2.84 13.43
C PHE A 92 -6.61 -2.67 14.95
N ALA A 93 -5.56 -2.04 15.50
CA ALA A 93 -5.26 -2.03 16.92
C ALA A 93 -6.08 -1.02 17.73
N GLU A 94 -6.33 0.17 17.17
CA GLU A 94 -7.05 1.26 17.85
C GLU A 94 -8.44 0.83 18.36
N PRO A 95 -9.35 0.27 17.54
CA PRO A 95 -10.67 -0.12 18.03
C PRO A 95 -10.61 -1.21 19.10
N LEU A 96 -9.66 -2.15 18.99
CA LEU A 96 -9.48 -3.22 19.98
C LEU A 96 -9.00 -2.66 21.33
N LEU A 97 -8.06 -1.71 21.31
CA LEU A 97 -7.57 -1.04 22.51
C LEU A 97 -8.64 -0.17 23.16
N VAL A 98 -9.37 0.61 22.36
CA VAL A 98 -10.48 1.45 22.85
C VAL A 98 -11.56 0.58 23.51
N GLU A 99 -11.92 -0.56 22.90
CA GLU A 99 -12.89 -1.48 23.49
C GLU A 99 -12.39 -2.09 24.80
N ALA A 100 -11.12 -2.52 24.85
CA ALA A 100 -10.51 -3.08 26.06
C ALA A 100 -10.47 -2.05 27.21
N LEU A 101 -10.06 -0.82 26.92
CA LEU A 101 -10.05 0.29 27.89
C LEU A 101 -11.46 0.64 28.35
N LYS A 102 -12.44 0.69 27.44
CA LYS A 102 -13.84 0.94 27.78
C LYS A 102 -14.39 -0.12 28.72
N LYS A 103 -14.06 -1.39 28.53
CA LYS A 103 -14.46 -2.48 29.45
C LYS A 103 -13.84 -2.31 30.84
N ARG A 104 -12.57 -1.90 30.92
CA ARG A 104 -11.86 -1.72 32.19
C ARG A 104 -12.31 -0.47 32.95
N LEU A 105 -12.47 0.66 32.27
CA LEU A 105 -12.71 1.98 32.87
C LEU A 105 -14.17 2.43 32.83
N ARG A 106 -15.03 1.73 32.08
CA ARG A 106 -16.43 2.13 31.82
C ARG A 106 -16.57 3.50 31.15
N GLN A 107 -15.49 4.03 30.56
CA GLN A 107 -15.43 5.28 29.84
C GLN A 107 -14.70 5.08 28.51
N THR A 108 -15.14 5.79 27.46
CA THR A 108 -14.41 5.83 26.19
C THR A 108 -13.26 6.83 26.31
N LEU A 109 -12.03 6.36 26.06
CA LEU A 109 -10.83 7.19 26.00
C LEU A 109 -10.36 7.34 24.55
N ASP A 110 -9.86 8.53 24.23
CA ASP A 110 -9.13 8.77 22.99
C ASP A 110 -7.67 8.34 23.19
N VAL A 111 -7.30 7.20 22.61
CA VAL A 111 -5.97 6.58 22.76
C VAL A 111 -4.85 7.37 22.07
N ASN A 112 -5.21 8.35 21.23
CA ASN A 112 -4.27 9.21 20.51
C ASN A 112 -4.05 10.55 21.21
N LYS A 113 -4.94 10.97 22.12
CA LYS A 113 -4.81 12.21 22.93
C LYS A 113 -4.36 11.99 24.36
N ASN A 114 -4.38 10.75 24.81
CA ASN A 114 -3.85 10.34 26.10
C ASN A 114 -2.52 9.62 25.90
N ALA A 115 -1.62 9.78 26.86
CA ALA A 115 -0.27 9.27 26.79
C ALA A 115 0.15 8.61 28.11
N LEU A 116 1.11 7.69 27.98
CA LEU A 116 1.92 7.19 29.06
C LEU A 116 3.21 8.02 29.11
N PHE A 117 3.49 8.60 30.28
CA PHE A 117 4.71 9.31 30.58
C PHE A 117 5.63 8.42 31.39
N TYR A 118 6.79 8.08 30.84
CA TYR A 118 7.84 7.36 31.56
C TYR A 118 8.76 8.36 32.24
N LEU A 119 8.69 8.37 33.57
CA LEU A 119 9.58 9.16 34.42
C LEU A 119 10.65 8.23 34.99
N ARG A 120 11.92 8.61 34.79
CA ARG A 120 13.10 7.91 35.28
C ARG A 120 14.10 8.92 35.83
N TYR A 121 14.83 8.54 36.87
CA TYR A 121 15.81 9.41 37.50
C TYR A 121 16.93 9.77 36.49
N ARG A 122 17.19 11.08 36.32
CA ARG A 122 18.21 11.63 35.41
C ARG A 122 18.09 11.21 33.93
N MET A 123 16.90 10.81 33.49
CA MET A 123 16.63 10.56 32.07
C MET A 123 15.65 11.59 31.53
N ALA A 124 15.72 11.84 30.22
CA ALA A 124 14.67 12.60 29.54
C ALA A 124 13.32 11.88 29.71
N THR A 125 12.25 12.65 29.87
CA THR A 125 10.90 12.09 29.93
C THR A 125 10.55 11.49 28.57
N GLU A 126 10.13 10.22 28.55
CA GLU A 126 9.57 9.60 27.35
C GLU A 126 8.05 9.70 27.40
N GLN A 127 7.45 10.07 26.26
CA GLN A 127 6.01 10.20 26.11
C GLN A 127 5.56 9.36 24.92
N HIS A 128 4.55 8.52 25.16
CA HIS A 128 3.93 7.70 24.11
C HIS A 128 2.43 7.81 24.21
N THR A 129 1.73 7.98 23.08
CA THR A 129 0.27 7.84 23.11
C THR A 129 -0.11 6.45 23.60
N LEU A 130 -1.32 6.27 24.15
CA LEU A 130 -1.76 4.95 24.61
C LEU A 130 -1.69 3.91 23.49
N LEU A 131 -2.02 4.30 22.26
CA LEU A 131 -1.89 3.41 21.10
C LEU A 131 -0.43 3.02 20.83
N GLN A 132 0.51 3.97 20.87
CA GLN A 132 1.93 3.69 20.68
C GLN A 132 2.48 2.75 21.74
N ALA A 133 2.18 3.02 23.01
CA ALA A 133 2.61 2.20 24.13
C ALA A 133 2.03 0.78 24.04
N ALA A 134 0.75 0.64 23.69
CA ALA A 134 0.11 -0.66 23.52
C ALA A 134 0.68 -1.47 22.35
N LEU A 135 1.07 -0.80 21.27
CA LEU A 135 1.68 -1.41 20.08
C LEU A 135 3.13 -1.88 20.33
N LEU A 136 3.92 -1.10 21.06
CA LEU A 136 5.25 -1.50 21.52
C LEU A 136 5.20 -2.60 22.59
N ASN A 137 4.06 -2.71 23.26
CA ASN A 137 3.82 -3.63 24.36
C ASN A 137 4.78 -3.37 25.53
N PHE A 138 4.75 -4.25 26.54
CA PHE A 138 5.46 -4.03 27.80
C PHE A 138 6.22 -5.29 28.23
N GLU A 139 7.42 -5.09 28.77
CA GLU A 139 8.15 -6.16 29.45
C GLU A 139 7.42 -6.57 30.74
N GLY A 140 7.53 -7.84 31.16
CA GLY A 140 6.72 -8.38 32.26
C GLY A 140 6.99 -7.79 33.64
N ASN A 141 8.15 -7.15 33.82
CA ASN A 141 8.66 -6.62 35.08
C ASN A 141 8.97 -5.11 35.01
N GLU A 142 8.33 -4.36 34.10
CA GLU A 142 8.55 -2.92 34.01
C GLU A 142 8.21 -2.21 35.33
N ASP A 143 9.12 -1.35 35.80
CA ASP A 143 8.96 -0.57 37.02
C ASP A 143 8.44 0.84 36.70
N PHE A 144 7.27 1.20 37.22
CA PHE A 144 6.66 2.53 37.08
C PHE A 144 6.75 3.38 38.36
N SER A 145 7.33 2.83 39.43
CA SER A 145 7.38 3.44 40.76
C SER A 145 8.54 4.43 40.94
N GLN A 146 9.47 4.49 39.98
CA GLN A 146 10.60 5.40 40.05
C GLN A 146 10.16 6.86 40.08
N THR A 147 10.64 7.58 41.09
CA THR A 147 10.41 9.02 41.23
C THR A 147 11.45 9.81 40.44
N SER A 148 10.97 10.71 39.58
CA SER A 148 11.79 11.73 38.91
C SER A 148 11.19 13.10 39.16
N LEU A 149 12.00 14.04 39.64
CA LEU A 149 11.59 15.41 39.97
C LEU A 149 10.28 15.49 40.79
N GLY A 150 10.10 14.59 41.76
CA GLY A 150 8.95 14.58 42.67
C GLY A 150 7.71 13.80 42.20
N GLU A 151 7.70 13.28 40.98
CA GLU A 151 6.57 12.53 40.42
C GLU A 151 6.98 11.14 39.92
N THR A 152 5.98 10.28 39.72
CA THR A 152 6.15 8.93 39.15
C THR A 152 5.51 8.84 37.76
N SER A 153 5.77 7.75 37.05
CA SER A 153 5.16 7.50 35.74
C SER A 153 3.63 7.46 35.86
N ALA A 154 2.91 8.06 34.92
CA ALA A 154 1.45 8.11 34.95
C ALA A 154 0.86 8.14 33.53
N LEU A 155 -0.43 7.83 33.46
CA LEU A 155 -1.24 8.00 32.25
C LEU A 155 -1.99 9.33 32.37
N ALA A 156 -1.90 10.18 31.35
CA ALA A 156 -2.50 11.51 31.36
C ALA A 156 -2.72 12.04 29.94
N PRO A 157 -3.53 13.10 29.75
CA PRO A 157 -3.56 13.84 28.48
C PRO A 157 -2.16 14.32 28.07
N ILE A 158 -1.89 14.42 26.76
CA ILE A 158 -0.57 14.76 26.21
C ILE A 158 0.03 16.07 26.76
N ASP A 159 -0.80 17.05 27.09
CA ASP A 159 -0.35 18.36 27.61
C ASP A 159 -0.42 18.48 29.14
N ALA A 160 -0.62 17.36 29.85
CA ALA A 160 -0.90 17.39 31.28
C ALA A 160 0.34 17.47 32.18
N LEU A 161 1.52 17.07 31.69
CA LEU A 161 2.76 17.10 32.46
C LEU A 161 3.47 18.45 32.31
N VAL A 162 3.60 19.20 33.40
CA VAL A 162 4.25 20.49 33.44
C VAL A 162 5.54 20.40 34.25
N THR A 163 6.60 21.08 33.79
CA THR A 163 7.82 21.30 34.58
C THR A 163 7.73 22.64 35.28
N GLU A 164 7.77 22.64 36.61
CA GLU A 164 7.81 23.85 37.42
C GLU A 164 9.24 24.09 37.89
N TYR A 165 9.72 25.32 37.71
CA TYR A 165 11.05 25.73 38.12
C TYR A 165 10.94 26.53 39.42
N GLY A 166 11.59 26.07 40.47
CA GLY A 166 11.68 26.75 41.75
C GLY A 166 12.86 27.72 41.80
N ALA A 167 13.23 28.16 43.00
CA ALA A 167 14.36 29.07 43.19
C ALA A 167 15.70 28.43 42.80
N PHE A 168 16.66 29.27 42.40
CA PHE A 168 18.03 28.87 42.14
C PHE A 168 18.71 28.46 43.46
N ASP A 169 19.15 27.21 43.55
CA ASP A 169 19.89 26.69 44.69
C ASP A 169 21.39 26.74 44.40
N ARG A 170 22.10 27.61 45.12
CA ARG A 170 23.55 27.78 45.02
C ARG A 170 24.33 26.55 45.49
N ALA A 171 23.78 25.74 46.39
CA ALA A 171 24.43 24.53 46.90
C ALA A 171 24.28 23.35 45.92
N ALA A 172 23.14 23.25 45.23
CA ALA A 172 22.90 22.26 44.18
C ALA A 172 23.45 22.67 42.80
N GLY A 173 23.88 23.93 42.63
CA GLY A 173 24.48 24.44 41.40
C GLY A 173 23.48 24.64 40.26
N GLY A 174 22.18 24.83 40.55
CA GLY A 174 21.14 24.90 39.53
C GLY A 174 19.77 25.30 40.04
N TRP A 175 18.81 25.39 39.12
CA TRP A 175 17.40 25.61 39.44
C TRP A 175 16.78 24.31 39.96
N SER A 176 15.99 24.39 41.03
CA SER A 176 15.12 23.27 41.42
C SER A 176 14.04 23.09 40.35
N ALA A 177 13.78 21.86 39.93
CA ALA A 177 12.74 21.53 38.97
C ALA A 177 11.88 20.40 39.52
N THR A 178 10.56 20.55 39.44
CA THR A 178 9.60 19.51 39.82
C THR A 178 8.62 19.27 38.68
N TYR A 179 8.25 18.01 38.48
CA TYR A 179 7.15 17.66 37.61
C TYR A 179 5.83 17.81 38.37
N ARG A 180 4.78 18.24 37.67
CA ARG A 180 3.40 18.21 38.16
C ARG A 180 2.46 17.85 37.04
N TYR A 181 1.56 16.91 37.30
CA TYR A 181 0.45 16.64 36.40
C TYR A 181 -0.73 17.58 36.71
N THR A 182 -1.29 18.21 35.69
CA THR A 182 -2.56 18.95 35.81
C THR A 182 -3.76 18.01 35.91
N GLU A 183 -3.66 16.85 35.26
CA GLU A 183 -4.66 15.77 35.25
C GLU A 183 -3.95 14.41 35.17
N LYS A 184 -4.52 13.39 35.82
CA LYS A 184 -4.10 11.99 35.68
C LYS A 184 -5.33 11.14 35.38
N LEU A 185 -5.17 10.14 34.51
CA LEU A 185 -6.17 9.10 34.33
C LEU A 185 -6.23 8.22 35.57
N SER A 186 -7.39 7.64 35.84
CA SER A 186 -7.60 6.73 36.97
C SER A 186 -6.93 5.36 36.81
N LEU A 187 -6.57 4.99 35.58
CA LEU A 187 -5.82 3.78 35.28
C LEU A 187 -4.36 3.97 35.70
N SER A 188 -3.78 3.00 36.41
CA SER A 188 -2.34 3.01 36.70
C SER A 188 -1.54 2.53 35.48
N PRO A 189 -0.28 2.98 35.30
CA PRO A 189 0.60 2.41 34.26
C PRO A 189 0.77 0.89 34.37
N GLN A 190 0.78 0.35 35.60
CA GLN A 190 0.89 -1.09 35.85
C GLN A 190 -0.36 -1.86 35.36
N ASP A 191 -1.55 -1.34 35.63
CA ASP A 191 -2.79 -1.94 35.15
C ASP A 191 -2.90 -1.85 33.62
N PHE A 192 -2.45 -0.74 33.05
CA PHE A 192 -2.41 -0.56 31.61
C PHE A 192 -1.41 -1.51 30.93
N SER A 193 -0.22 -1.69 31.49
CA SER A 193 0.77 -2.63 30.96
C SER A 193 0.24 -4.06 30.99
N GLN A 194 -0.41 -4.48 32.08
CA GLN A 194 -1.07 -5.78 32.17
C GLN A 194 -2.21 -5.95 31.17
N LEU A 195 -3.02 -4.90 30.95
CA LEU A 195 -4.08 -4.90 29.93
C LEU A 195 -3.50 -5.08 28.53
N CYS A 196 -2.45 -4.34 28.18
CA CYS A 196 -1.78 -4.44 26.88
C CYS A 196 -1.14 -5.81 26.66
N ARG A 197 -0.47 -6.37 27.67
CA ARG A 197 0.12 -7.71 27.61
C ARG A 197 -0.93 -8.81 27.45
N THR A 198 -2.09 -8.66 28.10
CA THR A 198 -3.23 -9.59 27.99
C THR A 198 -3.91 -9.48 26.63
N LEU A 199 -4.04 -8.25 26.11
CA LEU A 199 -4.62 -8.00 24.79
C LEU A 199 -3.70 -8.52 23.68
N ASP A 200 -2.38 -8.38 23.81
CA ASP A 200 -1.37 -8.87 22.87
C ASP A 200 -1.67 -8.47 21.41
N LEU A 201 -1.74 -7.16 21.17
CA LEU A 201 -2.04 -6.57 19.86
C LEU A 201 -1.04 -7.04 18.79
N GLY A 202 0.23 -7.26 19.18
CA GLY A 202 1.26 -7.77 18.27
C GLY A 202 0.92 -9.15 17.74
N ARG A 203 0.60 -10.11 18.62
CA ARG A 203 0.17 -11.45 18.20
C ARG A 203 -1.12 -11.39 17.37
N GLN A 204 -2.12 -10.64 17.81
CA GLN A 204 -3.39 -10.52 17.08
C GLN A 204 -3.18 -9.94 15.67
N TYR A 205 -2.29 -8.98 15.50
CA TYR A 205 -2.00 -8.43 14.18
C TYR A 205 -1.22 -9.41 13.30
N GLN A 206 -0.29 -10.19 13.86
CA GLN A 206 0.36 -11.28 13.12
C GLN A 206 -0.65 -12.34 12.64
N ASP A 207 -1.61 -12.71 13.48
CA ASP A 207 -2.67 -13.65 13.13
C ASP A 207 -3.61 -13.08 12.05
N HIS A 208 -3.90 -11.77 12.09
CA HIS A 208 -4.60 -11.05 11.01
C HIS A 208 -3.85 -11.12 9.68
N LEU A 209 -2.54 -10.88 9.66
CA LEU A 209 -1.72 -11.02 8.45
C LEU A 209 -1.74 -12.46 7.91
N LYS A 210 -1.63 -13.47 8.78
CA LYS A 210 -1.77 -14.88 8.38
C LYS A 210 -3.15 -15.16 7.80
N GLN A 211 -4.21 -14.63 8.40
CA GLN A 211 -5.58 -14.80 7.89
C GLN A 211 -5.75 -14.20 6.49
N VAL A 212 -5.08 -13.08 6.18
CA VAL A 212 -5.16 -12.45 4.85
C VAL A 212 -4.33 -13.22 3.80
N PHE A 213 -3.08 -13.56 4.11
CA PHE A 213 -2.13 -14.07 3.12
C PHE A 213 -2.02 -15.61 3.07
N GLU A 214 -2.34 -16.32 4.15
CA GLU A 214 -2.07 -17.75 4.30
C GLU A 214 -3.33 -18.60 4.54
N ALA A 215 -4.50 -17.99 4.71
CA ALA A 215 -5.73 -18.75 4.90
C ALA A 215 -6.04 -19.64 3.66
N PRO A 216 -6.34 -20.94 3.85
CA PRO A 216 -6.44 -21.90 2.74
C PRO A 216 -7.45 -21.53 1.65
N ASP A 217 -8.51 -20.80 1.99
CA ASP A 217 -9.58 -20.39 1.08
C ASP A 217 -9.21 -19.22 0.16
N ARG A 218 -8.15 -18.44 0.49
CA ARG A 218 -7.76 -17.24 -0.26
C ARG A 218 -6.29 -17.12 -0.61
N ALA A 219 -5.39 -17.83 0.07
CA ALA A 219 -3.94 -17.71 -0.12
C ALA A 219 -3.52 -17.85 -1.59
N ALA A 220 -4.02 -18.89 -2.27
CA ALA A 220 -3.74 -19.11 -3.70
C ALA A 220 -4.23 -17.94 -4.58
N THR A 221 -5.41 -17.39 -4.28
CA THR A 221 -6.01 -16.26 -5.01
C THR A 221 -5.19 -14.98 -4.79
N VAL A 222 -4.84 -14.66 -3.55
CA VAL A 222 -4.03 -13.49 -3.21
C VAL A 222 -2.66 -13.58 -3.88
N ARG A 223 -1.99 -14.73 -3.77
CA ARG A 223 -0.70 -14.99 -4.41
C ARG A 223 -0.76 -14.80 -5.92
N ALA A 224 -1.73 -15.42 -6.58
CA ALA A 224 -1.89 -15.30 -8.03
C ALA A 224 -2.16 -13.85 -8.47
N GLN A 225 -3.00 -13.12 -7.75
CA GLN A 225 -3.33 -11.73 -8.07
C GLN A 225 -2.16 -10.77 -7.83
N MET A 226 -1.39 -10.94 -6.74
CA MET A 226 -0.18 -10.15 -6.50
C MET A 226 0.87 -10.39 -7.58
N ILE A 227 1.12 -11.65 -7.95
CA ILE A 227 2.05 -11.99 -9.03
C ILE A 227 1.61 -11.37 -10.36
N ALA A 228 0.32 -11.48 -10.70
CA ALA A 228 -0.23 -10.89 -11.91
C ALA A 228 -0.09 -9.36 -11.93
N ALA A 229 -0.43 -8.70 -10.83
CA ALA A 229 -0.33 -7.25 -10.70
C ALA A 229 1.13 -6.76 -10.77
N GLN A 230 2.07 -7.52 -10.18
CA GLN A 230 3.49 -7.23 -10.27
C GLN A 230 4.02 -7.39 -11.70
N LYS A 231 3.60 -8.45 -12.42
CA LYS A 231 3.94 -8.65 -13.84
C LYS A 231 3.40 -7.52 -14.71
N ASP A 232 2.14 -7.14 -14.54
CA ASP A 232 1.54 -6.04 -15.29
C ASP A 232 2.22 -4.71 -15.01
N LEU A 233 2.61 -4.46 -13.75
CA LEU A 233 3.37 -3.27 -13.36
C LEU A 233 4.76 -3.25 -14.01
N LEU A 234 5.47 -4.37 -14.00
CA LEU A 234 6.76 -4.50 -14.67
C LEU A 234 6.63 -4.29 -16.19
N ALA A 235 5.55 -4.76 -16.82
CA ALA A 235 5.29 -4.52 -18.25
C ALA A 235 5.25 -3.02 -18.58
N VAL A 236 4.58 -2.22 -17.75
CA VAL A 236 4.57 -0.74 -17.90
C VAL A 236 5.99 -0.19 -17.85
N ARG A 237 6.81 -0.66 -16.89
CA ARG A 237 8.20 -0.21 -16.71
C ARG A 237 9.08 -0.63 -17.89
N VAL A 238 8.89 -1.82 -18.46
CA VAL A 238 9.61 -2.31 -19.65
C VAL A 238 9.34 -1.43 -20.87
N HIS A 239 8.07 -1.08 -21.13
CA HIS A 239 7.74 -0.18 -22.24
C HIS A 239 8.29 1.23 -22.04
N ALA A 240 8.15 1.80 -20.83
CA ALA A 240 8.66 3.12 -20.51
C ALA A 240 10.20 3.19 -20.63
N ALA A 241 10.91 2.21 -20.09
CA ALA A 241 12.38 2.12 -20.19
C ALA A 241 12.84 2.03 -21.64
N ARG A 242 12.13 1.27 -22.49
CA ARG A 242 12.46 1.17 -23.92
C ARG A 242 12.30 2.50 -24.65
N MET A 243 11.23 3.25 -24.37
CA MET A 243 10.99 4.59 -24.95
C MET A 243 12.04 5.61 -24.50
N LYS A 244 12.54 5.49 -23.28
CA LYS A 244 13.60 6.34 -22.73
C LYS A 244 15.02 5.91 -23.16
N ASN A 245 15.15 4.83 -23.92
CA ASN A 245 16.42 4.19 -24.25
C ASN A 245 17.24 3.75 -23.02
N GLU A 246 16.56 3.43 -21.92
CA GLU A 246 17.18 2.88 -20.70
C GLU A 246 17.42 1.37 -20.81
N ILE A 247 16.79 0.70 -21.78
CA ILE A 247 17.02 -0.69 -22.14
C ILE A 247 17.10 -0.85 -23.67
N THR A 248 17.95 -1.78 -24.12
CA THR A 248 18.14 -2.11 -25.53
C THR A 248 17.01 -2.99 -26.09
N GLN A 249 16.89 -3.05 -27.42
CA GLN A 249 15.88 -3.87 -28.09
C GLN A 249 15.96 -5.38 -27.76
N PRO A 250 17.16 -6.00 -27.65
CA PRO A 250 17.28 -7.40 -27.22
C PRO A 250 16.74 -7.62 -25.81
N PHE A 251 17.11 -6.77 -24.84
CA PHE A 251 16.60 -6.85 -23.47
C PHE A 251 15.09 -6.62 -23.40
N TYR A 252 14.57 -5.65 -24.15
CA TYR A 252 13.13 -5.42 -24.24
C TYR A 252 12.37 -6.68 -24.67
N ARG A 253 12.83 -7.39 -25.70
CA ARG A 253 12.23 -8.65 -26.14
C ARG A 253 12.35 -9.76 -25.09
N ALA A 254 13.52 -9.87 -24.46
CA ALA A 254 13.76 -10.89 -23.45
C ALA A 254 12.86 -10.69 -22.22
N LEU A 255 12.70 -9.45 -21.74
CA LEU A 255 11.82 -9.11 -20.61
C LEU A 255 10.34 -9.34 -20.95
N LEU A 256 9.90 -9.03 -22.17
CA LEU A 256 8.54 -9.37 -22.60
C LEU A 256 8.30 -10.89 -22.63
N ALA A 257 9.31 -11.68 -23.01
CA ALA A 257 9.22 -13.14 -22.96
C ALA A 257 9.14 -13.68 -21.52
N VAL A 258 9.85 -13.06 -20.57
CA VAL A 258 9.70 -13.36 -19.13
C VAL A 258 8.29 -13.06 -18.65
N LEU A 259 7.73 -11.91 -19.05
CA LEU A 259 6.39 -11.50 -18.66
C LEU A 259 5.29 -12.37 -19.26
N SER A 260 5.48 -12.91 -20.47
CA SER A 260 4.56 -13.87 -21.09
C SER A 260 4.63 -15.28 -20.49
N GLY A 261 5.52 -15.52 -19.52
CA GLY A 261 5.70 -16.83 -18.89
C GLY A 261 6.43 -17.84 -19.77
N THR A 262 7.22 -17.37 -20.74
CA THR A 262 8.02 -18.26 -21.59
C THR A 262 9.06 -18.97 -20.73
N PRO A 263 9.05 -20.32 -20.68
CA PRO A 263 10.09 -21.07 -19.99
C PRO A 263 11.46 -20.75 -20.61
N TYR A 264 12.45 -20.43 -19.78
CA TYR A 264 13.83 -20.18 -20.23
C TYR A 264 13.98 -19.01 -21.22
N ALA A 265 13.37 -17.85 -20.91
CA ALA A 265 13.63 -16.63 -21.68
C ALA A 265 15.13 -16.38 -21.85
N THR A 266 15.56 -16.12 -23.08
CA THR A 266 16.97 -15.95 -23.42
C THR A 266 17.28 -14.52 -23.84
N LEU A 267 18.46 -14.04 -23.48
CA LEU A 267 19.09 -12.88 -24.10
C LEU A 267 20.22 -13.38 -25.01
N GLU A 268 20.11 -13.11 -26.32
CA GLU A 268 21.15 -13.47 -27.30
C GLU A 268 21.54 -14.96 -27.22
N GLY A 269 20.54 -15.83 -27.03
CA GLY A 269 20.73 -17.28 -26.93
C GLY A 269 21.18 -17.79 -25.55
N LYS A 270 21.49 -16.92 -24.59
CA LYS A 270 21.85 -17.29 -23.21
C LYS A 270 20.63 -17.20 -22.30
N PRO A 271 20.38 -18.18 -21.41
CA PRO A 271 19.25 -18.13 -20.49
C PRO A 271 19.39 -16.95 -19.53
N LEU A 272 18.26 -16.26 -19.29
CA LEU A 272 18.18 -15.26 -18.24
C LEU A 272 18.17 -15.93 -16.88
N ALA A 273 18.90 -15.34 -15.96
CA ALA A 273 18.84 -15.67 -14.55
C ALA A 273 18.55 -14.42 -13.71
N TYR A 274 18.18 -14.66 -12.47
CA TYR A 274 17.64 -13.65 -11.56
C TYR A 274 18.41 -13.69 -10.25
N SER A 275 18.82 -12.54 -9.76
CA SER A 275 19.45 -12.40 -8.45
C SER A 275 18.86 -11.22 -7.69
N ARG A 276 18.88 -11.31 -6.36
CA ARG A 276 18.53 -10.21 -5.46
C ARG A 276 19.76 -9.40 -5.12
N LEU A 277 19.59 -8.10 -4.96
CA LEU A 277 20.66 -7.21 -4.52
C LEU A 277 20.79 -7.19 -2.99
N SER A 278 22.03 -7.13 -2.52
CA SER A 278 22.38 -6.80 -1.13
C SER A 278 23.40 -5.66 -1.13
N ILE A 279 23.27 -4.75 -0.16
CA ILE A 279 24.17 -3.59 0.03
C ILE A 279 24.72 -3.66 1.44
N PHE A 280 26.04 -3.52 1.60
CA PHE A 280 26.73 -3.67 2.89
C PHE A 280 26.36 -4.96 3.65
N GLY A 281 26.06 -6.04 2.93
CA GLY A 281 25.64 -7.32 3.49
C GLY A 281 24.16 -7.39 3.92
N MET A 282 23.37 -6.34 3.69
CA MET A 282 21.93 -6.32 3.99
C MET A 282 21.11 -6.63 2.73
N PRO A 283 20.29 -7.70 2.73
CA PRO A 283 19.50 -8.09 1.58
C PRO A 283 18.31 -7.15 1.36
N LEU A 284 18.12 -6.70 0.12
CA LEU A 284 17.00 -5.84 -0.28
C LEU A 284 15.85 -6.71 -0.80
N GLY A 285 14.64 -6.47 -0.29
CA GLY A 285 13.51 -7.40 -0.49
C GLY A 285 12.99 -7.54 -1.91
N GLU A 286 13.13 -6.50 -2.76
CA GLU A 286 12.45 -6.46 -4.07
C GLU A 286 13.32 -5.96 -5.24
N ILE A 287 14.62 -5.72 -5.01
CA ILE A 287 15.51 -5.31 -6.11
C ILE A 287 16.03 -6.55 -6.81
N VAL A 288 15.78 -6.62 -8.12
CA VAL A 288 16.12 -7.78 -8.94
C VAL A 288 17.11 -7.39 -10.03
N LEU A 289 18.15 -8.18 -10.15
CA LEU A 289 19.11 -8.15 -11.24
C LEU A 289 18.70 -9.25 -12.24
N ILE A 290 18.58 -8.90 -13.52
CA ILE A 290 18.11 -9.79 -14.60
C ILE A 290 19.11 -9.77 -15.75
N GLY A 291 19.63 -10.92 -16.15
CA GLY A 291 20.68 -10.96 -17.17
C GLY A 291 21.26 -12.36 -17.40
N PRO A 292 22.00 -12.55 -18.50
CA PRO A 292 22.76 -13.76 -18.72
C PRO A 292 24.00 -13.77 -17.81
N GLY A 293 24.27 -14.88 -17.13
CA GLY A 293 25.54 -15.05 -16.40
C GLY A 293 25.46 -15.07 -14.87
N PHE A 294 24.26 -14.99 -14.27
CA PHE A 294 24.11 -15.54 -12.92
C PHE A 294 24.11 -17.06 -13.06
N LYS A 295 25.12 -17.75 -12.52
CA LYS A 295 25.11 -19.21 -12.54
C LYS A 295 23.86 -19.68 -11.79
N PRO A 296 22.86 -20.31 -12.44
CA PRO A 296 21.97 -21.17 -11.69
C PRO A 296 22.88 -22.22 -11.07
N GLN A 297 22.71 -22.57 -9.80
CA GLN A 297 23.36 -23.76 -9.25
C GLN A 297 22.75 -25.01 -9.94
N GLY A 298 23.15 -25.26 -11.18
CA GLY A 298 23.19 -26.58 -11.79
C GLY A 298 24.63 -27.05 -11.68
N ARG A 299 24.82 -28.22 -11.05
CA ARG A 299 26.13 -28.84 -10.81
C ARG A 299 27.01 -28.74 -12.05
N THR A 300 28.20 -28.16 -11.89
CA THR A 300 29.24 -28.20 -12.92
C THR A 300 29.86 -29.60 -12.98
N VAL A 301 30.56 -29.93 -14.08
CA VAL A 301 31.38 -31.15 -14.18
C VAL A 301 32.40 -31.25 -13.01
N PHE A 302 32.81 -30.11 -12.44
CA PHE A 302 33.68 -30.07 -11.27
C PHE A 302 32.98 -30.48 -9.95
N ASP A 303 31.67 -30.26 -9.81
CA ASP A 303 30.89 -30.75 -8.64
C ASP A 303 30.80 -32.28 -8.60
N TRP A 304 31.03 -32.96 -9.73
CA TRP A 304 31.13 -34.43 -9.80
C TRP A 304 32.51 -34.94 -9.37
N VAL A 305 33.57 -34.15 -9.57
CA VAL A 305 34.95 -34.54 -9.26
C VAL A 305 35.31 -34.24 -7.80
N PHE A 306 34.71 -33.21 -7.19
CA PHE A 306 34.91 -32.84 -5.78
C PHE A 306 33.58 -32.63 -5.05
N PRO A 307 32.98 -33.66 -4.42
CA PRO A 307 31.67 -33.59 -3.79
C PRO A 307 31.76 -33.02 -2.36
N LEU A 308 32.48 -31.91 -2.16
CA LEU A 308 32.55 -31.21 -0.87
C LEU A 308 31.57 -30.03 -0.86
N PRO A 309 30.51 -30.05 -0.03
CA PRO A 309 29.60 -28.92 0.09
C PRO A 309 30.36 -27.67 0.56
N GLY A 310 30.29 -26.58 -0.22
CA GLY A 310 30.83 -25.27 0.19
C GLY A 310 32.32 -25.01 -0.08
N ALA A 311 33.07 -25.97 -0.66
CA ALA A 311 34.52 -25.83 -0.82
C ALA A 311 34.96 -24.85 -1.93
N ILE A 312 34.06 -24.36 -2.81
CA ILE A 312 34.42 -23.47 -3.94
C ILE A 312 33.51 -22.21 -4.02
N ASP A 313 32.49 -22.07 -3.15
CA ASP A 313 31.59 -20.90 -3.15
C ASP A 313 32.30 -19.58 -2.80
N TRP A 314 33.53 -19.65 -2.27
CA TRP A 314 34.41 -18.51 -1.98
C TRP A 314 35.33 -18.10 -3.15
N LEU A 315 35.45 -18.91 -4.21
CA LEU A 315 36.34 -18.68 -5.37
C LEU A 315 35.64 -18.11 -6.60
N THR A 316 34.29 -18.11 -6.65
CA THR A 316 33.53 -17.59 -7.79
C THR A 316 33.03 -16.17 -7.54
N PRO A 317 33.16 -15.24 -8.50
CA PRO A 317 32.61 -13.88 -8.37
C PRO A 317 31.10 -13.94 -8.08
N LYS A 318 30.68 -13.34 -6.95
CA LYS A 318 29.27 -13.23 -6.50
C LYS A 318 28.58 -12.02 -7.11
N VAL A 319 28.78 -11.82 -8.41
CA VAL A 319 28.34 -10.63 -9.16
C VAL A 319 28.09 -11.02 -10.63
N PRO A 320 27.06 -10.47 -11.30
CA PRO A 320 26.80 -10.75 -12.72
C PRO A 320 28.00 -10.45 -13.62
N VAL A 321 28.34 -11.41 -14.48
CA VAL A 321 29.38 -11.27 -15.51
C VAL A 321 28.72 -10.90 -16.84
N GLY A 322 28.75 -9.62 -17.21
CA GLY A 322 28.22 -9.09 -18.47
C GLY A 322 27.07 -8.09 -18.27
N ARG A 323 26.37 -7.77 -19.35
CA ARG A 323 25.23 -6.83 -19.32
C ARG A 323 24.07 -7.41 -18.53
N PHE A 324 23.42 -6.60 -17.72
CA PHE A 324 22.21 -6.96 -16.99
C PHE A 324 21.28 -5.76 -16.88
N VAL A 325 20.03 -6.03 -16.56
CA VAL A 325 19.02 -5.04 -16.21
C VAL A 325 18.77 -5.08 -14.71
N VAL A 326 18.70 -3.92 -14.09
CA VAL A 326 18.28 -3.76 -12.70
C VAL A 326 16.85 -3.28 -12.66
N TRP A 327 16.02 -3.96 -11.88
CA TRP A 327 14.68 -3.53 -11.54
C TRP A 327 14.64 -3.07 -10.09
N ILE A 328 14.34 -1.79 -9.89
CA ILE A 328 14.15 -1.14 -8.58
C ILE A 328 12.70 -0.65 -8.50
N PRO A 329 11.79 -1.42 -7.89
CA PRO A 329 10.40 -1.01 -7.74
C PRO A 329 10.28 0.33 -7.01
N GLY A 330 9.49 1.25 -7.56
CA GLY A 330 9.21 2.55 -6.97
C GLY A 330 10.36 3.56 -7.05
N ALA A 331 11.45 3.27 -7.79
CA ALA A 331 12.53 4.23 -7.97
C ALA A 331 12.07 5.49 -8.70
N PRO A 332 12.38 6.69 -8.18
CA PRO A 332 12.04 7.95 -8.84
C PRO A 332 12.72 8.11 -10.20
N LEU A 333 13.98 7.66 -10.29
CA LEU A 333 14.75 7.59 -11.53
C LEU A 333 15.04 6.11 -11.83
N TYR A 334 15.25 5.78 -13.10
CA TYR A 334 15.72 4.45 -13.53
C TYR A 334 15.08 3.24 -12.80
N PRO A 335 13.74 3.13 -12.72
CA PRO A 335 13.09 1.97 -12.10
C PRO A 335 13.43 0.67 -12.82
N LEU A 336 13.78 0.74 -14.10
CA LEU A 336 14.28 -0.36 -14.88
C LEU A 336 15.36 0.15 -15.84
N LYS A 337 16.61 -0.26 -15.68
CA LYS A 337 17.72 0.22 -16.50
C LYS A 337 18.76 -0.87 -16.76
N GLU A 338 19.29 -0.88 -17.97
CA GLU A 338 20.38 -1.74 -18.42
C GLU A 338 21.74 -1.14 -18.02
N TYR A 339 22.67 -2.01 -17.60
CA TYR A 339 24.04 -1.69 -17.25
C TYR A 339 25.00 -2.68 -17.89
N ASP A 340 26.17 -2.18 -18.29
CA ASP A 340 27.21 -3.01 -18.92
C ASP A 340 28.03 -3.79 -17.90
N SER A 341 28.11 -3.29 -16.65
CA SER A 341 28.85 -3.93 -15.57
C SER A 341 28.32 -3.52 -14.18
N ILE A 342 28.68 -4.29 -13.17
CA ILE A 342 28.38 -3.96 -11.77
C ILE A 342 29.02 -2.64 -11.33
N ALA A 343 30.21 -2.31 -11.86
CA ALA A 343 30.95 -1.12 -11.48
C ALA A 343 30.18 0.14 -11.90
N GLN A 344 29.65 0.12 -13.13
CA GLN A 344 28.79 1.19 -13.64
C GLN A 344 27.50 1.31 -12.82
N PHE A 345 26.86 0.19 -12.49
CA PHE A 345 25.67 0.19 -11.64
C PHE A 345 25.97 0.75 -10.24
N ASN A 346 27.09 0.35 -9.62
CA ASN A 346 27.51 0.82 -8.30
C ASN A 346 27.70 2.34 -8.29
N GLN A 347 28.36 2.91 -9.30
CA GLN A 347 28.57 4.35 -9.43
C GLN A 347 27.24 5.11 -9.60
N ASP A 348 26.38 4.67 -10.52
CA ASP A 348 25.09 5.31 -10.78
C ASP A 348 24.18 5.22 -9.53
N LEU A 349 24.13 4.06 -8.88
CA LEU A 349 23.36 3.88 -7.65
C LEU A 349 23.91 4.75 -6.51
N ALA A 350 25.22 4.87 -6.35
CA ALA A 350 25.83 5.72 -5.33
C ALA A 350 25.46 7.20 -5.52
N ILE A 351 25.42 7.69 -6.77
CA ILE A 351 24.94 9.04 -7.09
C ILE A 351 23.47 9.19 -6.73
N ASN A 352 22.63 8.24 -7.14
CA ASN A 352 21.19 8.28 -6.86
C ASN A 352 20.88 8.23 -5.35
N LEU A 353 21.65 7.46 -4.56
CA LEU A 353 21.53 7.37 -3.10
C LEU A 353 21.92 8.66 -2.34
N ARG A 354 22.47 9.67 -3.03
CA ARG A 354 22.62 11.03 -2.46
C ARG A 354 21.27 11.74 -2.32
N ALA A 355 20.25 11.34 -3.09
CA ALA A 355 18.92 11.93 -3.01
C ALA A 355 18.13 11.35 -1.82
N PRO A 356 17.49 12.20 -0.99
CA PRO A 356 16.68 11.72 0.15
C PRO A 356 15.56 10.76 -0.24
N SER A 357 14.98 10.92 -1.43
CA SER A 357 13.92 10.03 -1.95
C SER A 357 14.42 8.61 -2.20
N TYR A 358 15.65 8.45 -2.68
CA TYR A 358 16.30 7.15 -2.85
C TYR A 358 16.68 6.52 -1.52
N GLN A 359 17.22 7.29 -0.59
CA GLN A 359 17.54 6.77 0.75
C GLN A 359 16.29 6.23 1.45
N LYS A 360 15.18 6.98 1.40
CA LYS A 360 13.88 6.53 1.93
C LYS A 360 13.36 5.28 1.22
N LEU A 361 13.49 5.21 -0.10
CA LEU A 361 13.10 4.01 -0.86
C LEU A 361 13.89 2.79 -0.39
N PHE A 362 15.22 2.87 -0.35
CA PHE A 362 16.06 1.74 0.03
C PHE A 362 15.86 1.33 1.49
N ALA A 363 15.68 2.30 2.40
CA ALA A 363 15.29 2.02 3.78
C ALA A 363 13.96 1.25 3.85
N SER A 364 12.97 1.59 3.02
CA SER A 364 11.68 0.89 2.97
C SER A 364 11.76 -0.53 2.36
N LEU A 365 12.83 -0.84 1.63
CA LEU A 365 13.04 -2.16 1.02
C LEU A 365 13.73 -3.15 1.96
N LEU A 366 14.23 -2.68 3.10
CA LEU A 366 14.84 -3.49 4.16
C LEU A 366 13.80 -3.89 5.21
N PRO A 367 14.08 -4.95 5.99
CA PRO A 367 13.45 -5.15 7.29
C PRO A 367 13.58 -3.87 8.14
N GLN A 368 12.50 -3.39 8.76
CA GLN A 368 12.49 -2.08 9.46
C GLN A 368 13.50 -2.00 10.62
N ASN A 369 13.86 -3.13 11.24
CA ASN A 369 14.92 -3.20 12.25
C ASN A 369 16.34 -3.00 11.68
N LYS A 370 16.53 -3.06 10.36
CA LYS A 370 17.81 -2.86 9.65
C LYS A 370 17.94 -1.53 8.93
N ALA A 371 16.83 -0.83 8.70
CA ALA A 371 16.82 0.46 8.00
C ALA A 371 17.75 1.51 8.66
N ALA A 372 17.83 1.50 9.99
CA ALA A 372 18.72 2.34 10.79
C ALA A 372 20.19 2.17 10.48
N GLU A 373 20.64 0.94 10.71
CA GLU A 373 22.00 0.50 10.48
C GLU A 373 22.40 0.76 9.02
N PHE A 374 21.48 0.53 8.08
CA PHE A 374 21.69 0.84 6.68
C PHE A 374 21.91 2.33 6.41
N LEU A 375 21.02 3.21 6.86
CA LEU A 375 21.14 4.65 6.60
C LEU A 375 22.38 5.24 7.27
N GLN A 376 22.72 4.78 8.48
CA GLN A 376 23.93 5.21 9.17
C GLN A 376 25.19 4.80 8.39
N ARG A 377 25.29 3.53 7.98
CA ARG A 377 26.42 3.01 7.19
C ARG A 377 26.49 3.69 5.81
N LEU A 378 25.35 3.90 5.17
CA LEU A 378 25.25 4.59 3.89
C LEU A 378 25.77 6.01 4.00
N ASN A 379 25.25 6.82 4.93
CA ASN A 379 25.69 8.20 5.09
C ASN A 379 27.17 8.29 5.49
N ALA A 380 27.67 7.37 6.33
CA ALA A 380 29.10 7.31 6.64
C ALA A 380 29.98 7.02 5.41
N LYS A 381 29.43 6.40 4.36
CA LYS A 381 30.13 6.11 3.10
C LYS A 381 29.90 7.15 2.00
N LEU A 382 28.75 7.81 1.98
CA LEU A 382 28.42 8.84 0.98
C LEU A 382 29.22 10.13 1.16
N TYR A 383 29.67 10.40 2.39
CA TYR A 383 30.36 11.64 2.73
C TYR A 383 31.80 11.39 3.19
N THR A 384 32.69 12.28 2.75
CA THR A 384 34.05 12.42 3.25
C THR A 384 34.28 13.86 3.75
N HIS A 385 35.32 14.08 4.54
CA HIS A 385 35.65 15.43 5.02
C HIS A 385 36.91 15.93 4.29
N LYS A 386 36.80 17.08 3.63
CA LYS A 386 37.93 17.75 2.98
C LYS A 386 38.17 19.09 3.65
N TRP A 387 39.43 19.55 3.66
CA TRP A 387 39.74 20.91 4.07
C TRP A 387 39.50 21.84 2.90
N ASN A 388 38.73 22.91 3.12
CA ASN A 388 38.55 23.95 2.13
C ASN A 388 39.70 24.97 2.18
N ASN A 389 39.72 25.89 1.21
CA ASN A 389 40.76 26.93 1.09
C ASN A 389 40.77 27.93 2.26
N GLN A 390 39.79 27.86 3.18
CA GLN A 390 39.70 28.68 4.38
C GLN A 390 40.19 27.93 5.63
N GLY A 391 40.71 26.70 5.48
CA GLY A 391 41.16 25.89 6.60
C GLY A 391 40.01 25.37 7.46
N LEU A 392 38.79 25.24 6.91
CA LEU A 392 37.65 24.60 7.57
C LEU A 392 37.44 23.20 6.99
N ARG A 393 37.07 22.24 7.86
CA ARG A 393 36.63 20.91 7.43
C ARG A 393 35.19 21.00 6.91
N GLU A 394 35.03 20.76 5.61
CA GLU A 394 33.72 20.65 4.97
C GLU A 394 33.39 19.19 4.66
N GLN A 395 32.11 18.84 4.81
CA GLN A 395 31.57 17.54 4.43
C GLN A 395 31.25 17.57 2.93
N VAL A 396 31.90 16.72 2.16
CA VAL A 396 31.76 16.64 0.69
C VAL A 396 31.35 15.22 0.30
N TYR A 397 30.66 15.06 -0.82
CA TYR A 397 30.37 13.73 -1.33
C TYR A 397 31.65 12.99 -1.72
N ASP A 398 31.72 11.71 -1.35
CA ASP A 398 32.76 10.82 -1.85
C ASP A 398 32.46 10.46 -3.31
N GLU A 399 33.49 10.55 -4.16
CA GLU A 399 33.42 10.21 -5.59
C GLU A 399 33.73 8.72 -5.84
N ASN A 400 34.41 8.06 -4.90
CA ASN A 400 34.84 6.67 -5.00
C ASN A 400 34.07 5.77 -4.02
N ILE A 401 32.74 5.82 -4.08
CA ILE A 401 31.87 5.05 -3.19
C ILE A 401 31.81 3.59 -3.66
N ASP A 402 32.20 2.66 -2.80
CA ASP A 402 31.90 1.24 -2.94
C ASP A 402 30.73 0.86 -2.01
N LEU A 403 29.60 0.47 -2.60
CA LEU A 403 28.41 0.04 -1.86
C LEU A 403 28.52 -1.44 -1.40
N ASN A 404 29.62 -2.12 -1.74
CA ASN A 404 29.83 -3.56 -1.49
C ASN A 404 28.61 -4.36 -1.97
N LEU A 405 28.26 -4.15 -3.24
CA LEU A 405 27.12 -4.81 -3.87
C LEU A 405 27.37 -6.32 -3.92
N ARG A 406 26.41 -7.08 -3.41
CA ARG A 406 26.41 -8.54 -3.51
C ARG A 406 25.10 -9.01 -4.10
N ASP A 407 25.14 -10.13 -4.80
CA ASP A 407 23.93 -10.75 -5.33
C ASP A 407 23.60 -12.06 -4.61
N THR A 408 22.35 -12.47 -4.68
CA THR A 408 21.91 -13.78 -4.20
C THR A 408 20.93 -14.36 -5.21
N PRO A 409 21.21 -15.52 -5.81
CA PRO A 409 20.38 -16.07 -6.86
C PRO A 409 18.95 -16.36 -6.37
N VAL A 410 17.97 -16.07 -7.22
CA VAL A 410 16.58 -16.47 -7.02
C VAL A 410 16.38 -17.82 -7.68
N ILE A 411 16.06 -18.84 -6.87
CA ILE A 411 15.85 -20.20 -7.34
C ILE A 411 14.36 -20.41 -7.67
N GLY A 412 14.06 -20.91 -8.87
CA GLY A 412 12.69 -21.22 -9.31
C GLY A 412 12.03 -20.11 -10.13
N GLU A 413 10.70 -20.04 -10.10
CA GLU A 413 9.93 -18.99 -10.78
C GLU A 413 10.09 -17.66 -10.01
N PRO A 414 10.61 -16.60 -10.64
CA PRO A 414 11.09 -15.42 -9.92
C PRO A 414 9.99 -14.63 -9.22
N PHE A 415 8.79 -14.56 -9.80
CA PHE A 415 7.71 -13.75 -9.24
C PHE A 415 7.07 -14.39 -8.00
N GLY A 416 7.02 -15.71 -7.95
CA GLY A 416 6.64 -16.48 -6.78
C GLY A 416 7.58 -16.23 -5.62
N ALA A 417 8.90 -16.34 -5.86
CA ALA A 417 9.90 -16.07 -4.83
C ALA A 417 9.84 -14.62 -4.33
N LEU A 418 9.62 -13.64 -5.22
CA LEU A 418 9.46 -12.24 -4.83
C LEU A 418 8.20 -12.00 -4.01
N TYR A 419 7.09 -12.69 -4.33
CA TYR A 419 5.88 -12.65 -3.51
C TYR A 419 6.15 -13.19 -2.10
N ASP A 420 6.79 -14.36 -1.99
CA ASP A 420 7.07 -15.00 -0.70
C ASP A 420 7.95 -14.09 0.18
N LEU A 421 8.98 -13.47 -0.41
CA LEU A 421 9.85 -12.48 0.25
C LEU A 421 9.10 -11.21 0.67
N HIS A 422 8.20 -10.71 -0.18
CA HIS A 422 7.40 -9.53 0.12
C HIS A 422 6.50 -9.78 1.34
N VAL A 423 5.78 -10.91 1.36
CA VAL A 423 4.89 -11.28 2.48
C VAL A 423 5.69 -11.49 3.75
N GLN A 424 6.86 -12.13 3.68
CA GLN A 424 7.74 -12.29 4.82
C GLN A 424 8.20 -10.94 5.37
N ARG A 425 8.71 -10.04 4.52
CA ARG A 425 9.13 -8.70 4.94
C ARG A 425 7.98 -7.90 5.56
N LEU A 426 6.76 -8.01 5.01
CA LEU A 426 5.59 -7.34 5.58
C LEU A 426 5.34 -7.80 7.03
N LYS A 427 5.41 -9.10 7.28
CA LYS A 427 5.24 -9.69 8.63
C LYS A 427 6.37 -9.32 9.58
N ASP A 428 7.60 -9.37 9.11
CA ASP A 428 8.80 -8.99 9.88
C ASP A 428 8.73 -7.50 10.27
N ASN A 429 8.33 -6.63 9.34
CA ASN A 429 8.12 -5.22 9.61
C ASN A 429 7.02 -5.01 10.65
N ALA A 430 5.93 -5.78 10.57
CA ALA A 430 4.85 -5.71 11.53
C ALA A 430 5.26 -6.07 12.97
N LEU A 431 6.18 -7.03 13.15
CA LEU A 431 6.74 -7.36 14.48
C LEU A 431 7.49 -6.18 15.11
N THR A 432 8.05 -5.28 14.29
CA THR A 432 8.81 -4.13 14.81
C THR A 432 7.92 -3.02 15.37
N VAL A 433 6.66 -2.93 14.93
CA VAL A 433 5.71 -1.87 15.33
C VAL A 433 4.57 -2.39 16.18
N ALA A 434 4.15 -3.64 16.01
CA ALA A 434 3.13 -4.33 16.80
C ALA A 434 3.80 -5.54 17.45
N VAL A 435 4.42 -5.32 18.60
CA VAL A 435 5.31 -6.28 19.27
C VAL A 435 4.49 -7.30 20.07
N PRO A 436 4.61 -8.61 19.79
CA PRO A 436 3.95 -9.64 20.59
C PRO A 436 4.40 -9.63 22.04
N THR A 437 3.53 -9.99 22.98
CA THR A 437 3.86 -10.01 24.42
C THR A 437 5.04 -10.92 24.75
N ALA A 438 5.25 -11.98 23.97
CA ALA A 438 6.36 -12.91 24.14
C ALA A 438 7.72 -12.36 23.67
N GLU A 439 7.73 -11.33 22.82
CA GLU A 439 8.92 -10.70 22.24
C GLU A 439 9.17 -9.28 22.82
N ALA A 440 8.31 -8.86 23.76
CA ALA A 440 8.39 -7.53 24.36
C ALA A 440 9.62 -7.42 25.26
N ASP A 441 10.56 -6.57 24.85
CA ASP A 441 11.80 -6.25 25.54
C ASP A 441 11.93 -4.72 25.61
N ARG A 442 12.08 -4.18 26.83
CA ARG A 442 12.08 -2.72 27.04
C ARG A 442 13.30 -2.06 26.43
N GLN A 443 14.48 -2.67 26.56
CA GLN A 443 15.72 -2.08 26.05
C GLN A 443 15.68 -2.03 24.52
N ALA A 444 15.30 -3.14 23.88
CA ALA A 444 15.19 -3.20 22.43
C ALA A 444 14.10 -2.26 21.89
N ALA A 445 13.00 -2.05 22.63
CA ALA A 445 11.97 -1.06 22.28
C ALA A 445 12.52 0.38 22.34
N ARG A 446 13.28 0.71 23.39
CA ARG A 446 13.89 2.02 23.57
C ARG A 446 14.93 2.35 22.50
N GLU A 447 15.84 1.42 22.21
CA GLU A 447 16.86 1.61 21.15
C GLU A 447 16.22 1.87 19.78
N ARG A 448 15.13 1.16 19.49
CA ARG A 448 14.35 1.34 18.25
C ARG A 448 13.64 2.70 18.21
N LEU A 449 13.08 3.12 19.33
CA LEU A 449 12.43 4.42 19.48
C LEU A 449 13.40 5.58 19.34
N ASP A 450 14.54 5.54 20.04
CA ASP A 450 15.59 6.55 19.97
C ASP A 450 16.07 6.70 18.51
N TYR A 451 16.22 5.58 17.81
CA TYR A 451 16.51 5.62 16.38
C TYR A 451 15.40 6.30 15.57
N TRP A 452 14.13 5.89 15.71
CA TRP A 452 13.04 6.51 14.95
C TRP A 452 12.95 8.01 15.22
N LEU A 453 13.08 8.42 16.47
CA LEU A 453 13.08 9.83 16.86
C LEU A 453 14.27 10.58 16.27
N SER A 454 15.45 9.97 16.20
CA SER A 454 16.64 10.57 15.57
C SER A 454 16.45 10.90 14.08
N ILE A 455 15.56 10.18 13.40
CA ILE A 455 15.17 10.42 12.01
C ILE A 455 13.80 11.09 11.86
N GLY A 456 13.26 11.65 12.96
CA GLY A 456 12.02 12.42 12.97
C GLY A 456 10.74 11.59 12.83
N MET A 457 10.77 10.29 13.17
CA MET A 457 9.62 9.38 13.13
C MET A 457 9.19 8.95 14.54
N ASN A 458 7.90 8.68 14.72
CA ASN A 458 7.37 7.96 15.88
C ASN A 458 6.76 6.61 15.47
N VAL A 459 6.35 5.79 16.45
CA VAL A 459 5.79 4.44 16.19
C VAL A 459 4.60 4.47 15.23
N LEU A 460 3.72 5.48 15.29
CA LEU A 460 2.57 5.56 14.39
C LEU A 460 2.97 5.97 12.97
N ASN A 461 3.99 6.83 12.83
CA ASN A 461 4.59 7.09 11.51
C ASN A 461 5.20 5.81 10.93
N VAL A 462 5.91 5.02 11.75
CA VAL A 462 6.48 3.74 11.30
C VAL A 462 5.38 2.72 10.99
N ALA A 463 4.35 2.63 11.82
CA ALA A 463 3.20 1.76 11.63
C ALA A 463 2.40 2.13 10.37
N ALA A 464 2.40 3.40 9.95
CA ALA A 464 1.84 3.83 8.68
C ALA A 464 2.60 3.25 7.47
N PHE A 465 3.86 2.84 7.60
CA PHE A 465 4.56 2.04 6.58
C PHE A 465 4.16 0.56 6.60
N VAL A 466 3.67 0.05 7.74
CA VAL A 466 3.13 -1.32 7.90
C VAL A 466 1.62 -1.37 7.56
N VAL A 467 1.13 -0.34 6.88
CA VAL A 467 -0.11 -0.38 6.09
C VAL A 467 0.11 -1.38 4.93
N PRO A 468 -0.94 -1.85 4.24
CA PRO A 468 -0.87 -2.51 2.92
C PRO A 468 -0.04 -1.81 1.81
N GLY A 469 1.05 -1.11 2.11
CA GLY A 469 1.77 -0.17 1.24
C GLY A 469 3.29 -0.34 1.16
N VAL A 470 3.91 -1.37 1.73
CA VAL A 470 5.37 -1.55 1.58
C VAL A 470 5.67 -2.01 0.16
N GLY A 471 6.24 -1.14 -0.68
CA GLY A 471 6.59 -1.43 -2.07
C GLY A 471 5.62 -0.80 -3.09
N GLU A 472 6.09 -0.64 -4.33
CA GLU A 472 5.37 0.11 -5.38
C GLU A 472 3.95 -0.40 -5.65
N LEU A 473 3.80 -1.72 -5.76
CA LEU A 473 2.52 -2.36 -6.03
C LEU A 473 1.51 -2.10 -4.91
N MET A 474 1.95 -2.26 -3.67
CA MET A 474 1.11 -2.15 -2.49
C MET A 474 0.68 -0.70 -2.21
N MET A 475 1.55 0.27 -2.48
CA MET A 475 1.14 1.69 -2.49
C MET A 475 0.03 1.96 -3.51
N ALA A 476 0.14 1.39 -4.71
CA ALA A 476 -0.88 1.57 -5.75
C ALA A 476 -2.21 0.90 -5.35
N VAL A 477 -2.16 -0.29 -4.75
CA VAL A 477 -3.34 -0.99 -4.21
C VAL A 477 -4.01 -0.15 -3.12
N THR A 478 -3.22 0.38 -2.18
CA THR A 478 -3.71 1.25 -1.09
C THR A 478 -4.38 2.51 -1.64
N ALA A 479 -3.77 3.17 -2.63
CA ALA A 479 -4.35 4.34 -3.28
C ALA A 479 -5.68 4.04 -3.99
N VAL A 480 -5.81 2.86 -4.62
CA VAL A 480 -7.07 2.41 -5.21
C VAL A 480 -8.11 2.11 -4.13
N GLN A 481 -7.73 1.50 -3.00
CA GLN A 481 -8.63 1.27 -1.86
C GLN A 481 -9.18 2.58 -1.28
N LEU A 482 -8.31 3.57 -1.04
CA LEU A 482 -8.72 4.93 -0.66
C LEU A 482 -9.68 5.55 -1.68
N GLY A 483 -9.41 5.36 -2.97
CA GLY A 483 -10.31 5.78 -4.05
C GLY A 483 -11.69 5.13 -3.94
N MET A 484 -11.77 3.82 -3.72
CA MET A 484 -13.03 3.08 -3.54
C MET A 484 -13.78 3.48 -2.26
N GLU A 485 -13.08 4.00 -1.26
CA GLU A 485 -13.67 4.56 -0.05
C GLU A 485 -14.31 5.94 -0.28
N VAL A 486 -13.81 6.72 -1.23
CA VAL A 486 -14.39 8.05 -1.46
C VAL A 486 -15.39 8.01 -2.60
N TYR A 487 -15.12 7.20 -3.63
CA TYR A 487 -15.80 7.25 -4.91
C TYR A 487 -16.54 5.96 -5.24
N HIS A 488 -17.70 6.09 -5.89
CA HIS A 488 -18.46 4.97 -6.43
C HIS A 488 -18.27 4.87 -7.95
N GLY A 489 -17.98 3.66 -8.44
CA GLY A 489 -17.85 3.37 -9.88
C GLY A 489 -16.50 3.81 -10.48
N ILE A 490 -15.45 3.92 -9.66
CA ILE A 490 -14.10 4.33 -10.07
C ILE A 490 -13.52 3.45 -11.19
N GLU A 491 -14.02 2.23 -11.33
CA GLU A 491 -13.54 1.25 -12.32
C GLU A 491 -13.98 1.59 -13.75
N SER A 492 -15.01 2.44 -13.88
CA SER A 492 -15.52 2.91 -15.18
C SER A 492 -14.82 4.16 -15.68
N TRP A 493 -13.91 4.73 -14.90
CA TRP A 493 -13.30 6.02 -15.20
C TRP A 493 -12.16 5.93 -16.19
N GLN A 494 -12.06 6.97 -17.02
CA GLN A 494 -10.90 7.14 -17.88
C GLN A 494 -9.71 7.66 -17.06
N GLN A 495 -8.52 7.60 -17.65
CA GLN A 495 -7.29 7.94 -16.95
C GLN A 495 -7.25 9.39 -16.44
N GLY A 496 -7.73 10.36 -17.22
CA GLY A 496 -7.80 11.76 -16.80
C GLY A 496 -8.79 12.01 -15.66
N ASP A 497 -9.91 11.26 -15.65
CA ASP A 497 -10.90 11.30 -14.58
C ASP A 497 -10.28 10.82 -13.24
N MET A 498 -9.55 9.71 -13.25
CA MET A 498 -8.87 9.20 -12.06
C MET A 498 -7.78 10.15 -11.54
N ASP A 499 -7.05 10.83 -12.42
CA ASP A 499 -5.97 11.74 -12.03
C ASP A 499 -6.50 12.94 -11.22
N GLY A 500 -7.64 13.50 -11.66
CA GLY A 500 -8.32 14.58 -10.97
C GLY A 500 -8.95 14.14 -9.63
N ALA A 501 -9.50 12.93 -9.57
CA ALA A 501 -10.06 12.35 -8.35
C ALA A 501 -8.97 12.15 -7.28
N LEU A 502 -7.91 11.42 -7.65
CA LEU A 502 -6.83 11.09 -6.74
C LEU A 502 -6.04 12.32 -6.33
N GLY A 503 -5.91 13.34 -7.20
CA GLY A 503 -5.30 14.61 -6.83
C GLY A 503 -6.06 15.36 -5.73
N HIS A 504 -7.40 15.40 -5.80
CA HIS A 504 -8.19 16.03 -4.73
C HIS A 504 -8.13 15.19 -3.44
N LEU A 505 -8.25 13.86 -3.54
CA LEU A 505 -8.12 12.95 -2.39
C LEU A 505 -6.77 13.11 -1.70
N GLU A 506 -5.67 13.08 -2.46
CA GLU A 506 -4.31 13.28 -1.97
C GLU A 506 -4.18 14.62 -1.25
N SER A 507 -4.75 15.68 -1.80
CA SER A 507 -4.71 17.01 -1.20
C SER A 507 -5.46 17.10 0.14
N VAL A 508 -6.63 16.46 0.24
CA VAL A 508 -7.36 16.34 1.52
C VAL A 508 -6.59 15.48 2.51
N ALA A 509 -5.98 14.37 2.07
CA ALA A 509 -5.17 13.51 2.92
C ALA A 509 -3.93 14.22 3.47
N LEU A 510 -3.21 14.99 2.63
CA LEU A 510 -2.07 15.82 3.05
C LEU A 510 -2.48 16.84 4.12
N ASN A 511 -3.66 17.44 3.96
CA ASN A 511 -4.19 18.37 4.95
C ASN A 511 -4.48 17.67 6.30
N VAL A 512 -5.06 16.47 6.27
CA VAL A 512 -5.33 15.67 7.49
C VAL A 512 -4.03 15.28 8.21
N ALA A 513 -3.06 14.74 7.48
CA ALA A 513 -1.76 14.37 8.06
C ALA A 513 -1.01 15.58 8.62
N PHE A 514 -1.03 16.71 7.89
CA PHE A 514 -0.44 17.96 8.38
C PHE A 514 -1.09 18.42 9.69
N MET A 515 -2.43 18.45 9.76
CA MET A 515 -3.14 18.86 10.97
C MET A 515 -2.85 17.94 12.16
N ALA A 516 -2.73 16.63 11.94
CA ALA A 516 -2.36 15.67 12.97
C ALA A 516 -0.92 15.88 13.47
N SER A 517 0.02 16.22 12.57
CA SER A 517 1.42 16.47 12.94
C SER A 517 1.62 17.66 13.90
N LEU A 518 0.72 18.65 13.88
CA LEU A 518 0.78 19.81 14.77
C LEU A 518 0.45 19.47 16.23
N GLY A 519 -0.30 18.40 16.49
CA GLY A 519 -0.76 18.03 17.84
C GLY A 519 0.19 17.14 18.65
N VAL A 520 1.24 16.56 18.02
CA VAL A 520 2.12 15.56 18.68
C VAL A 520 3.52 16.11 18.98
N ALA A 521 3.92 17.25 18.39
CA ALA A 521 5.25 17.83 18.62
C ALA A 521 5.31 19.37 18.62
N GLY A 522 4.19 20.11 18.50
CA GLY A 522 4.15 21.57 18.65
C GLY A 522 5.00 22.43 17.69
N VAL A 523 5.85 21.84 16.84
CA VAL A 523 6.86 22.58 16.06
C VAL A 523 6.93 22.06 14.63
N MET A 524 6.07 22.58 13.76
CA MET A 524 6.33 22.63 12.31
C MET A 524 6.08 24.06 11.85
N ALA A 525 7.15 24.81 11.61
CA ALA A 525 7.13 26.18 11.07
C ALA A 525 6.81 26.21 9.55
N GLY A 526 5.84 25.41 9.11
CA GLY A 526 5.45 25.26 7.72
C GLY A 526 4.05 25.81 7.46
N LYS A 527 3.83 26.39 6.27
CA LYS A 527 2.47 26.72 5.81
C LYS A 527 1.70 25.42 5.56
N ALA A 528 0.44 25.38 6.00
CA ALA A 528 -0.44 24.25 5.70
C ALA A 528 -0.51 24.03 4.18
N PRO A 529 -0.48 22.77 3.70
CA PRO A 529 -0.68 22.48 2.28
C PRO A 529 -2.05 22.99 1.85
N VAL A 530 -2.07 23.76 0.75
CA VAL A 530 -3.30 24.28 0.16
C VAL A 530 -4.08 23.10 -0.41
N ILE A 531 -5.38 23.03 -0.09
CA ILE A 531 -6.26 22.03 -0.68
C ILE A 531 -6.43 22.38 -2.17
N GLN A 532 -5.91 21.53 -3.04
CA GLN A 532 -6.14 21.61 -4.47
C GLN A 532 -7.53 21.05 -4.77
N VAL A 533 -8.49 21.96 -4.88
CA VAL A 533 -9.86 21.61 -5.26
C VAL A 533 -9.89 21.24 -6.74
N SER A 534 -10.46 20.07 -7.04
CA SER A 534 -10.69 19.64 -8.42
C SER A 534 -12.11 20.00 -8.83
N LYS A 535 -12.26 20.92 -9.81
CA LYS A 535 -13.57 21.28 -10.40
C LYS A 535 -14.34 20.06 -10.93
N TRP A 536 -13.60 19.02 -11.32
CA TRP A 536 -14.19 17.76 -11.76
C TRP A 536 -14.80 16.98 -10.59
N VAL A 537 -14.16 16.98 -9.42
CA VAL A 537 -14.73 16.37 -8.20
C VAL A 537 -15.94 17.16 -7.71
N ASP A 538 -15.95 18.49 -7.83
CA ASP A 538 -17.11 19.33 -7.47
C ASP A 538 -18.37 19.03 -8.31
N GLY A 539 -18.21 18.40 -9.48
CA GLY A 539 -19.31 17.94 -10.32
C GLY A 539 -19.91 16.58 -9.90
N MET A 540 -19.39 15.96 -8.83
CA MET A 540 -19.89 14.67 -8.34
C MET A 540 -21.11 14.82 -7.45
N VAL A 541 -21.87 13.73 -7.33
CA VAL A 541 -23.07 13.69 -6.50
C VAL A 541 -22.85 12.72 -5.34
N PRO A 542 -23.12 13.13 -4.09
CA PRO A 542 -23.11 12.20 -2.97
C PRO A 542 -24.26 11.20 -3.12
N VAL A 543 -23.93 9.91 -3.09
CA VAL A 543 -24.89 8.81 -3.14
C VAL A 543 -24.76 7.96 -1.88
N LYS A 544 -25.90 7.50 -1.36
CA LYS A 544 -25.94 6.56 -0.24
C LYS A 544 -26.11 5.14 -0.76
N LEU A 545 -25.13 4.29 -0.47
CA LEU A 545 -25.14 2.88 -0.85
C LEU A 545 -26.14 2.09 0.02
N PRO A 546 -26.57 0.88 -0.42
CA PRO A 546 -27.50 0.03 0.35
C PRO A 546 -27.00 -0.34 1.76
N ASN A 547 -25.68 -0.35 1.97
CA ASN A 547 -25.04 -0.59 3.27
C ASN A 547 -25.03 0.66 4.18
N GLY A 548 -25.56 1.80 3.71
CA GLY A 548 -25.63 3.05 4.45
C GLY A 548 -24.44 3.99 4.25
N GLU A 549 -23.38 3.56 3.56
CA GLU A 549 -22.19 4.38 3.31
C GLU A 549 -22.47 5.50 2.29
N ALA A 550 -21.89 6.67 2.50
CA ALA A 550 -21.92 7.77 1.55
C ALA A 550 -20.67 7.77 0.67
N ARG A 551 -20.84 7.72 -0.65
CA ARG A 551 -19.75 7.81 -1.63
C ARG A 551 -20.04 8.91 -2.65
N LEU A 552 -19.04 9.39 -3.36
CA LEU A 552 -19.20 10.35 -4.46
C LEU A 552 -19.33 9.60 -5.79
N TRP A 553 -20.36 9.91 -6.57
CA TRP A 553 -20.62 9.28 -7.86
C TRP A 553 -20.54 10.31 -8.99
N LYS A 554 -19.87 9.95 -10.08
CA LYS A 554 -19.90 10.70 -11.34
C LYS A 554 -21.26 10.48 -12.00
N PRO A 555 -22.09 11.51 -12.23
CA PRO A 555 -23.43 11.36 -12.82
C PRO A 555 -23.39 11.09 -14.33
N ASP A 556 -22.64 10.08 -14.74
CA ASP A 556 -22.47 9.65 -16.12
C ASP A 556 -22.95 8.19 -16.26
N LEU A 557 -24.02 8.01 -17.02
CA LEU A 557 -24.61 6.69 -17.29
C LEU A 557 -24.09 6.06 -18.58
N THR A 558 -23.24 6.76 -19.33
CA THR A 558 -22.68 6.28 -20.60
C THR A 558 -21.97 4.92 -20.45
N PRO A 559 -21.15 4.69 -19.39
CA PRO A 559 -20.51 3.38 -19.17
C PRO A 559 -21.50 2.24 -18.91
N TYR A 560 -22.74 2.55 -18.49
CA TYR A 560 -23.78 1.58 -18.16
C TYR A 560 -24.75 1.34 -19.32
N ARG A 561 -24.53 1.95 -20.48
CA ARG A 561 -25.39 1.79 -21.66
C ARG A 561 -25.25 0.37 -22.22
N SER A 562 -26.38 -0.33 -22.30
CA SER A 562 -26.46 -1.63 -22.98
C SER A 562 -26.75 -1.43 -24.47
N GLU A 563 -26.07 -2.20 -25.34
CA GLU A 563 -26.37 -2.26 -26.77
C GLU A 563 -27.64 -3.06 -27.10
N VAL A 564 -28.29 -3.64 -26.09
CA VAL A 564 -29.53 -4.39 -26.27
C VAL A 564 -30.66 -3.44 -26.64
N VAL A 565 -31.04 -3.45 -27.92
CA VAL A 565 -32.22 -2.77 -28.44
C VAL A 565 -33.46 -3.59 -28.11
N LEU A 566 -34.36 -3.05 -27.28
CA LEU A 566 -35.64 -3.69 -27.00
C LEU A 566 -36.53 -3.68 -28.25
N PRO A 567 -37.24 -4.78 -28.57
CA PRO A 567 -38.13 -4.82 -29.72
C PRO A 567 -39.21 -3.73 -29.64
N PRO A 568 -39.58 -3.07 -30.76
CA PRO A 568 -40.56 -1.98 -30.78
C PRO A 568 -41.95 -2.36 -30.25
N ALA A 569 -42.26 -3.66 -30.14
CA ALA A 569 -43.47 -4.16 -29.49
C ALA A 569 -43.52 -3.91 -27.97
N CYS A 570 -42.40 -3.52 -27.33
CA CYS A 570 -42.36 -3.08 -25.94
C CYS A 570 -42.59 -1.57 -25.82
N GLY A 571 -43.64 -1.03 -26.46
CA GLY A 571 -44.03 0.37 -26.36
C GLY A 571 -44.27 0.78 -24.91
N LEU A 572 -43.31 1.48 -24.30
CA LEU A 572 -43.40 1.99 -22.94
C LEU A 572 -43.55 3.50 -22.99
N THR A 573 -44.74 3.99 -22.64
CA THR A 573 -44.90 5.39 -22.24
C THR A 573 -44.11 5.64 -20.94
N HIS A 574 -43.69 6.88 -20.69
CA HIS A 574 -42.74 7.30 -19.65
C HIS A 574 -43.06 6.82 -18.21
N LYS A 575 -44.32 6.47 -17.90
CA LYS A 575 -44.72 5.87 -16.60
C LYS A 575 -44.61 4.33 -16.56
N ALA A 576 -44.67 3.66 -17.70
CA ALA A 576 -44.55 2.21 -17.82
C ALA A 576 -43.08 1.76 -17.81
N SER A 577 -42.15 2.56 -18.34
CA SER A 577 -40.71 2.28 -18.36
C SER A 577 -40.11 2.14 -16.95
N MET A 578 -40.46 3.01 -15.99
CA MET A 578 -40.02 2.85 -14.59
C MET A 578 -40.54 1.57 -13.93
N ARG A 579 -41.80 1.18 -14.19
CA ARG A 579 -42.38 -0.07 -13.66
C ARG A 579 -41.80 -1.31 -14.34
N LEU A 580 -41.42 -1.22 -15.61
CA LEU A 580 -40.79 -2.31 -16.34
C LEU A 580 -39.33 -2.49 -15.91
N VAL A 581 -38.56 -1.41 -15.70
CA VAL A 581 -37.21 -1.50 -15.11
C VAL A 581 -37.26 -2.13 -13.73
N ALA A 582 -38.21 -1.71 -12.88
CA ALA A 582 -38.43 -2.31 -11.56
C ALA A 582 -38.85 -3.79 -11.63
N ARG A 583 -39.64 -4.20 -12.63
CA ARG A 583 -40.04 -5.60 -12.82
C ARG A 583 -38.98 -6.45 -13.51
N PHE A 584 -38.12 -5.87 -14.36
CA PHE A 584 -36.98 -6.56 -14.96
C PHE A 584 -35.87 -6.77 -13.93
N THR A 585 -35.57 -5.79 -13.08
CA THR A 585 -34.67 -6.01 -11.93
C THR A 585 -35.24 -7.05 -10.99
N TYR A 586 -36.55 -7.06 -10.73
CA TYR A 586 -37.19 -8.08 -9.88
C TYR A 586 -37.21 -9.47 -10.53
N ALA A 587 -37.49 -9.58 -11.84
CA ALA A 587 -37.49 -10.84 -12.56
C ALA A 587 -36.07 -11.40 -12.78
N TRP A 588 -35.10 -10.54 -13.04
CA TRP A 588 -33.68 -10.90 -13.13
C TRP A 588 -33.16 -11.32 -11.76
N ALA A 589 -33.42 -10.55 -10.71
CA ALA A 589 -33.10 -10.93 -9.33
C ALA A 589 -33.73 -12.27 -8.96
N ARG A 590 -35.02 -12.50 -9.29
CA ARG A 590 -35.72 -13.78 -9.02
C ARG A 590 -35.18 -14.94 -9.85
N THR A 591 -34.69 -14.71 -11.06
CA THR A 591 -34.10 -15.74 -11.92
C THR A 591 -32.67 -16.08 -11.47
N CYS A 592 -31.90 -15.08 -11.04
CA CYS A 592 -30.62 -15.24 -10.38
C CYS A 592 -30.77 -15.96 -9.03
N LEU A 593 -31.78 -15.61 -8.22
CA LEU A 593 -32.09 -16.28 -6.95
C LEU A 593 -32.52 -17.73 -7.17
N LYS A 594 -33.35 -18.02 -8.20
CA LYS A 594 -33.71 -19.39 -8.56
C LYS A 594 -32.51 -20.20 -9.05
N ARG A 595 -31.63 -19.62 -9.87
CA ARG A 595 -30.39 -20.30 -10.31
C ARG A 595 -29.42 -20.51 -9.14
N ALA A 596 -29.32 -19.56 -8.21
CA ALA A 596 -28.52 -19.67 -6.99
C ALA A 596 -29.08 -20.74 -6.03
N LEU A 597 -30.41 -20.81 -5.85
CA LEU A 597 -31.10 -21.83 -5.05
C LEU A 597 -30.98 -23.23 -5.65
N ILE A 598 -31.09 -23.37 -6.98
CA ILE A 598 -30.88 -24.65 -7.68
C ILE A 598 -29.41 -25.10 -7.56
N ARG A 599 -28.46 -24.16 -7.58
CA ARG A 599 -27.02 -24.45 -7.43
C ARG A 599 -26.62 -24.72 -5.97
N ALA A 600 -27.27 -24.06 -4.99
CA ALA A 600 -27.10 -24.33 -3.56
C ALA A 600 -27.68 -25.68 -3.14
N ARG A 601 -28.77 -26.13 -3.77
CA ARG A 601 -29.36 -27.46 -3.53
C ARG A 601 -28.57 -28.59 -4.18
N ALA A 602 -27.75 -28.30 -5.18
CA ALA A 602 -26.85 -29.26 -5.82
C ALA A 602 -25.49 -29.41 -5.11
N ASN A 603 -25.05 -28.41 -4.32
CA ASN A 603 -23.70 -28.36 -3.74
C ASN A 603 -23.68 -28.30 -2.19
N GLY A 604 -24.71 -28.80 -1.51
CA GLY A 604 -24.74 -29.06 -0.05
C GLY A 604 -23.79 -28.20 0.80
N GLY A 605 -24.01 -26.89 0.86
CA GLY A 605 -23.13 -25.98 1.59
C GLY A 605 -23.64 -24.53 1.53
N SER A 606 -23.92 -23.95 2.68
CA SER A 606 -24.45 -22.60 2.84
C SER A 606 -23.38 -21.55 2.55
N ASN A 607 -23.31 -21.04 1.32
CA ASN A 607 -22.75 -19.71 1.01
C ASN A 607 -23.23 -19.26 -0.38
N THR A 608 -24.00 -18.17 -0.43
CA THR A 608 -24.42 -17.49 -1.67
C THR A 608 -23.29 -16.63 -2.22
N PRO A 609 -22.77 -16.87 -3.44
CA PRO A 609 -21.80 -15.98 -4.07
C PRO A 609 -22.47 -14.73 -4.68
N PRO A 610 -21.72 -13.62 -4.85
CA PRO A 610 -22.23 -12.42 -5.50
C PRO A 610 -22.54 -12.65 -6.99
N ILE A 611 -23.51 -11.88 -7.50
CA ILE A 611 -24.01 -11.97 -8.88
C ILE A 611 -22.92 -11.49 -9.86
N PRO A 612 -22.51 -12.30 -10.86
CA PRO A 612 -21.49 -11.89 -11.82
C PRO A 612 -22.05 -10.86 -12.83
N MET A 613 -21.25 -9.83 -13.14
CA MET A 613 -21.50 -8.91 -14.25
C MET A 613 -21.32 -9.60 -15.61
N PRO A 614 -22.05 -9.18 -16.66
CA PRO A 614 -21.86 -9.71 -18.00
C PRO A 614 -20.50 -9.26 -18.57
N THR A 615 -19.59 -10.20 -18.77
CA THR A 615 -18.40 -10.02 -19.61
C THR A 615 -18.76 -10.23 -21.08
N ASN A 616 -18.28 -9.32 -21.92
CA ASN A 616 -18.48 -9.30 -23.38
C ASN A 616 -17.85 -10.56 -24.04
N PRO A 617 -18.59 -11.38 -24.82
CA PRO A 617 -18.00 -12.46 -25.57
C PRO A 617 -17.61 -11.96 -26.96
N SER A 618 -16.40 -11.44 -27.11
CA SER A 618 -15.83 -11.20 -28.44
C SER A 618 -14.36 -11.58 -28.44
N LEU A 619 -14.10 -12.89 -28.61
CA LEU A 619 -12.85 -13.45 -29.14
C LEU A 619 -13.09 -14.95 -29.35
N SER A 620 -13.43 -15.36 -30.57
CA SER A 620 -13.19 -16.73 -31.02
C SER A 620 -12.81 -16.72 -32.50
N THR A 621 -11.53 -16.95 -32.71
CA THR A 621 -10.82 -17.20 -33.97
C THR A 621 -11.46 -18.36 -34.74
N THR A 622 -11.58 -18.19 -36.06
CA THR A 622 -11.99 -19.20 -37.03
C THR A 622 -10.89 -20.23 -37.26
N MET A 623 -11.24 -21.53 -37.34
CA MET A 623 -10.76 -22.55 -38.30
C MET A 623 -11.59 -23.86 -38.14
N PRO A 624 -11.72 -24.72 -39.18
CA PRO A 624 -12.88 -25.60 -39.40
C PRO A 624 -12.63 -27.10 -39.11
N GLY A 625 -13.71 -27.88 -38.90
CA GLY A 625 -13.69 -29.34 -39.10
C GLY A 625 -14.62 -30.21 -38.23
N HIS A 626 -15.78 -30.57 -38.81
CA HIS A 626 -16.59 -31.80 -38.64
C HIS A 626 -17.24 -32.23 -37.30
N GLY A 627 -18.58 -32.38 -37.32
CA GLY A 627 -19.28 -33.46 -36.60
C GLY A 627 -20.58 -33.16 -35.79
N ALA A 628 -21.73 -33.02 -36.47
CA ALA A 628 -23.11 -33.42 -36.08
C ALA A 628 -23.91 -32.82 -34.85
N THR A 629 -24.84 -31.88 -35.16
CA THR A 629 -26.33 -31.74 -34.85
C THR A 629 -27.02 -32.19 -33.52
N PRO A 630 -28.21 -31.63 -33.13
CA PRO A 630 -28.58 -30.21 -32.87
C PRO A 630 -29.44 -30.00 -31.58
N MET A 631 -29.34 -28.84 -30.91
CA MET A 631 -30.28 -28.45 -29.83
C MET A 631 -30.84 -27.04 -30.07
N LYS A 632 -31.63 -26.89 -31.14
CA LYS A 632 -32.39 -25.67 -31.47
C LYS A 632 -33.88 -25.97 -31.51
N THR A 633 -34.56 -26.01 -30.36
CA THR A 633 -36.03 -25.76 -30.23
C THR A 633 -36.48 -25.88 -28.77
N ARG A 634 -36.28 -24.85 -27.94
CA ARG A 634 -37.02 -24.73 -26.66
C ARG A 634 -37.28 -23.28 -26.19
N CYS A 635 -36.60 -22.28 -26.75
CA CYS A 635 -36.88 -20.87 -26.42
C CYS A 635 -38.08 -20.27 -27.17
N CYS A 636 -38.55 -20.88 -28.27
CA CYS A 636 -39.67 -20.32 -29.05
C CYS A 636 -41.07 -20.65 -28.48
N GLY A 637 -41.18 -21.68 -27.61
CA GLY A 637 -42.46 -22.14 -27.07
C GLY A 637 -43.03 -21.28 -25.93
N ILE A 638 -42.18 -20.54 -25.21
CA ILE A 638 -42.59 -19.73 -24.04
C ILE A 638 -43.16 -18.37 -24.49
N ALA A 639 -42.62 -17.80 -25.57
CA ALA A 639 -43.11 -16.53 -26.12
C ALA A 639 -44.54 -16.63 -26.72
N ARG A 640 -44.90 -17.78 -27.33
CA ARG A 640 -46.25 -17.98 -27.89
C ARG A 640 -47.35 -18.13 -26.84
N ARG A 641 -47.06 -18.70 -25.65
CA ARG A 641 -48.08 -18.90 -24.60
C ARG A 641 -48.46 -17.61 -23.86
N CYS A 642 -47.55 -16.64 -23.73
CA CYS A 642 -47.84 -15.38 -23.07
C CYS A 642 -48.71 -14.43 -23.92
N CYS A 643 -48.58 -14.44 -25.25
CA CYS A 643 -49.43 -13.62 -26.13
C CYS A 643 -50.87 -14.16 -26.25
N ALA A 644 -51.08 -15.47 -26.17
CA ALA A 644 -52.42 -16.07 -26.30
C ALA A 644 -53.35 -15.79 -25.10
N ALA A 645 -52.80 -15.43 -23.94
CA ALA A 645 -53.57 -15.15 -22.73
C ALA A 645 -54.15 -13.73 -22.65
N TRP A 646 -53.84 -12.84 -23.63
CA TRP A 646 -54.21 -11.42 -23.58
C TRP A 646 -55.42 -11.02 -24.43
N VAL A 647 -56.09 -11.95 -25.12
CA VAL A 647 -57.18 -11.63 -26.08
C VAL A 647 -58.60 -12.02 -25.60
N THR A 648 -58.82 -12.42 -24.34
CA THR A 648 -60.19 -12.76 -23.88
C THR A 648 -60.68 -12.02 -22.62
N ARG A 649 -61.45 -10.96 -22.92
CA ARG A 649 -62.59 -10.35 -22.21
C ARG A 649 -62.43 -9.45 -20.95
N PRO A 650 -63.24 -8.37 -20.86
CA PRO A 650 -63.25 -7.36 -19.77
C PRO A 650 -64.41 -7.56 -18.76
N ARG A 651 -64.33 -6.91 -17.59
CA ARG A 651 -65.37 -6.51 -16.60
C ARG A 651 -64.72 -6.53 -15.20
N GLY A 652 -64.88 -5.62 -14.25
CA GLY A 652 -65.59 -4.35 -14.06
C GLY A 652 -65.20 -3.84 -12.66
N PHE A 653 -65.27 -2.52 -12.44
CA PHE A 653 -65.12 -1.81 -11.15
C PHE A 653 -66.21 -2.26 -10.13
N PRO A 654 -66.09 -2.05 -8.78
CA PRO A 654 -65.99 -0.71 -8.19
C PRO A 654 -65.06 -0.54 -6.96
N MET A 655 -65.00 0.74 -6.57
CA MET A 655 -64.18 1.47 -5.61
C MET A 655 -64.52 1.29 -4.11
N ARG A 656 -63.53 1.73 -3.28
CA ARG A 656 -63.57 2.48 -1.99
C ARG A 656 -63.68 1.70 -0.67
N PRO A 657 -63.29 2.33 0.47
CA PRO A 657 -62.65 3.66 0.65
C PRO A 657 -61.13 3.64 0.58
#